data_AF-A0A9P8T4I3-F1
#
_entry.id   AF-A0A9P8T4I3-F1
#
_cell.length_a   1.000
_cell.length_b   1.000
_cell.length_c   1.000
_cell.angle_alpha   90.00
_cell.angle_beta   90.00
_cell.angle_gamma   90.00
#
_symmetry.space_group_name_H-M   'P 1'
#
loop_
_entity.id
_entity.type
_entity.pdbx_description
1 polymer ?
#
loop_
_entity_poly.entity_id
_entity_poly.type
_entity_poly.pdbx_seq_one_letter_code
_entity_poly.pdbx_strand_id
1 'polypeptide(L)'
;MKDIRDLLKCKPNHSPNTNRRSPSPSHENLFQSTKNPPSYPIISTSEVGERYTPIFKFTHFNRMQSKAFPSLFQTADNCVISSPTGSGKTVLFEMAIIKLLSTSAKAKVLYLAPLKALCTERLSDWKSRLEPHGISVSLLTGDSSYHDFLKAKFSNIIISTPEKWDVLTRSENDTMARSVELLLVDEIHTIKEPRGATLEAVIARMKTLVANLRIVSLSATVPNIEDFSAWLAKPGATSATTLKFNSSYRAVALQKKVYGYKSRANSNEFQFEAYLNSKLVEIIKTHSNQKPVLVFCSTRNSAISTAKFLSSKSGTFIPRPAPICGRFQPGLSELINSGVAYHHGGLTLEERRTIESCFLSGTVRVICCTSTLAAGVNLPAYLVVIKGTNVWTNGSLKEYSELEILQMMGRAGRPQFGKEGSCVIMTKLDQKLKYEGLVNGTEEVESQLLHKLDEFLVAGVSLGHITNAASAINWIKSTFFYHRYIRNPYAYSEVIKFKLYKSTESLLESFLRSKMRELWNSRMIDIRDKDFVCTLYGTTMMKYYLNPKSIRELMKDANLDVEQLIDKISESPEFEEIELKSMEKQLFKLINLQPNIRFKTKAKPETSADKIKILLQAEPSGTEISNFQGSKTLAPGFNCDKVIVAKKSHRLLQAAIAIYQENKDLSSLESALYLERCLTSKAWESTYLELRQIEGVGLGGAQKLKENGIDNLSQASRLSREQFSQLKIRNAEKVFQSIKSFPDIILQSAGACIAVNGQQIQESIKISVLTKNTGYERSSLIYLLIKNMTSNNLIELRTFSTKYCKKIEYDLQTKAKRNDIIQITASFNDHVGSTKTTSIVCTETEEDSGFSDDDELEIMLMQREKRRHEGDICGTSKKSKRDTSQTIEEDLFTDVSNNNISFTSV
;
A
#
# COMPACT_ATOMS: atom_id res chain seq x y z
N MET A 1 -35.87 35.76 -23.67
CA MET A 1 -36.99 35.92 -22.72
C MET A 1 -38.24 36.46 -23.44
N LYS A 2 -38.85 35.58 -24.23
CA LYS A 2 -40.20 35.52 -24.82
C LYS A 2 -40.18 34.14 -25.51
N ASP A 3 -41.24 33.34 -25.40
CA ASP A 3 -41.34 31.90 -25.79
C ASP A 3 -41.13 30.83 -24.70
N ILE A 4 -41.42 31.16 -23.43
CA ILE A 4 -41.70 30.17 -22.36
C ILE A 4 -42.96 30.60 -21.58
N ARG A 5 -44.05 30.93 -22.28
CA ARG A 5 -45.35 31.23 -21.64
C ARG A 5 -46.55 30.45 -22.18
N ASP A 6 -46.44 29.77 -23.31
CA ASP A 6 -47.61 29.15 -23.97
C ASP A 6 -47.78 27.64 -23.73
N LEU A 7 -46.98 27.03 -22.86
CA LEU A 7 -47.08 25.58 -22.55
C LEU A 7 -47.69 25.26 -21.17
N LEU A 8 -48.20 26.24 -20.43
CA LEU A 8 -48.69 26.05 -19.05
C LEU A 8 -50.11 26.57 -18.78
N LYS A 9 -51.05 26.41 -19.72
CA LYS A 9 -52.48 26.58 -19.42
C LYS A 9 -53.35 25.61 -20.22
N CYS A 10 -53.83 24.56 -19.56
CA CYS A 10 -55.19 24.01 -19.75
C CYS A 10 -55.49 22.86 -18.76
N LYS A 11 -56.59 23.03 -18.00
CA LYS A 11 -57.39 22.03 -17.27
C LYS A 11 -58.85 22.55 -17.33
N PRO A 12 -59.88 21.75 -17.00
CA PRO A 12 -60.34 20.48 -17.56
C PRO A 12 -61.80 20.61 -18.09
N ASN A 13 -62.37 19.61 -18.79
CA ASN A 13 -63.78 19.19 -18.58
C ASN A 13 -64.27 18.05 -19.51
N HIS A 14 -64.96 17.12 -18.85
CA HIS A 14 -66.07 16.22 -19.22
C HIS A 14 -65.99 15.15 -20.33
N SER A 15 -66.41 13.96 -19.89
CA SER A 15 -66.55 12.63 -20.48
C SER A 15 -67.72 12.45 -21.47
N PRO A 16 -67.82 11.31 -22.20
CA PRO A 16 -68.59 10.17 -21.66
C PRO A 16 -68.03 8.75 -21.96
N ASN A 17 -68.47 7.81 -21.11
CA ASN A 17 -68.31 6.35 -21.14
C ASN A 17 -68.62 5.72 -22.52
N THR A 18 -67.98 4.63 -22.97
CA THR A 18 -68.24 3.25 -22.51
C THR A 18 -67.27 2.28 -23.20
N ASN A 19 -66.56 1.43 -22.44
CA ASN A 19 -66.41 0.00 -22.73
C ASN A 19 -65.62 -0.71 -21.62
N ARG A 20 -66.29 -1.69 -21.01
CA ARG A 20 -65.76 -2.53 -19.92
C ARG A 20 -64.56 -3.35 -20.42
N ARG A 21 -63.39 -3.15 -19.80
CA ARG A 21 -62.33 -4.16 -19.70
C ARG A 21 -61.94 -4.31 -18.23
N SER A 22 -61.82 -5.57 -17.83
CA SER A 22 -61.53 -6.09 -16.50
C SER A 22 -60.27 -5.47 -15.85
N PRO A 23 -60.19 -5.41 -14.50
CA PRO A 23 -58.98 -4.95 -13.82
C PRO A 23 -57.85 -5.96 -13.99
N SER A 24 -56.71 -5.49 -14.50
CA SER A 24 -55.42 -6.17 -14.45
C SER A 24 -54.91 -6.24 -12.99
N PRO A 25 -54.20 -7.31 -12.60
CA PRO A 25 -53.91 -7.58 -11.19
C PRO A 25 -52.79 -6.68 -10.65
N SER A 26 -52.90 -6.39 -9.35
CA SER A 26 -51.92 -5.72 -8.51
C SER A 26 -50.52 -6.34 -8.61
N HIS A 27 -49.50 -5.47 -8.57
CA HIS A 27 -48.06 -5.80 -8.57
C HIS A 27 -47.58 -6.48 -7.25
N GLU A 28 -48.37 -7.38 -6.67
CA GLU A 28 -48.01 -8.15 -5.47
C GLU A 28 -47.62 -9.62 -5.73
N ASN A 29 -47.59 -10.08 -6.99
CA ASN A 29 -47.30 -11.48 -7.33
C ASN A 29 -46.14 -11.67 -8.34
N LEU A 30 -44.94 -11.18 -8.02
CA LEU A 30 -43.70 -11.53 -8.75
C LEU A 30 -42.69 -12.34 -7.93
N PHE A 31 -43.05 -12.77 -6.71
CA PHE A 31 -42.31 -13.79 -5.97
C PHE A 31 -43.23 -14.94 -5.57
N GLN A 32 -43.73 -15.67 -6.58
CA GLN A 32 -44.09 -17.06 -6.32
C GLN A 32 -42.82 -17.79 -5.86
N SER A 33 -42.90 -18.33 -4.65
CA SER A 33 -41.94 -19.27 -4.09
C SER A 33 -41.68 -20.37 -5.12
N THR A 34 -40.54 -20.28 -5.80
CA THR A 34 -40.07 -21.36 -6.66
C THR A 34 -39.45 -22.43 -5.77
N LYS A 35 -40.14 -23.57 -5.79
CA LYS A 35 -39.77 -24.90 -5.32
C LYS A 35 -38.26 -25.15 -5.38
N ASN A 36 -37.76 -25.90 -4.39
CA ASN A 36 -36.40 -26.44 -4.28
C ASN A 36 -35.64 -26.49 -5.61
N PRO A 37 -34.44 -25.87 -5.73
CA PRO A 37 -33.72 -25.89 -7.00
C PRO A 37 -33.40 -27.35 -7.38
N PRO A 38 -33.17 -27.65 -8.67
CA PRO A 38 -32.94 -29.02 -9.13
C PRO A 38 -31.83 -29.71 -8.33
N SER A 39 -32.06 -31.00 -8.07
CA SER A 39 -31.13 -31.92 -7.40
C SER A 39 -29.88 -32.10 -8.28
N TYR A 40 -28.88 -31.24 -8.11
CA TYR A 40 -27.55 -31.48 -8.66
C TYR A 40 -26.88 -32.59 -7.86
N PRO A 41 -26.23 -33.57 -8.52
CA PRO A 41 -25.48 -34.58 -7.81
C PRO A 41 -24.36 -33.92 -7.00
N ILE A 42 -24.20 -34.35 -5.76
CA ILE A 42 -23.10 -33.94 -4.89
C ILE A 42 -21.85 -34.67 -5.34
N ILE A 43 -20.80 -33.91 -5.67
CA ILE A 43 -19.56 -34.46 -6.25
C ILE A 43 -18.58 -34.83 -5.14
N SER A 44 -17.96 -36.00 -5.26
CA SER A 44 -16.90 -36.46 -4.35
C SER A 44 -15.61 -35.68 -4.57
N THR A 45 -14.88 -35.42 -3.49
CA THR A 45 -13.53 -34.82 -3.56
C THR A 45 -12.48 -35.74 -4.17
N SER A 46 -12.77 -37.03 -4.35
CA SER A 46 -11.90 -37.95 -5.12
C SER A 46 -11.78 -37.55 -6.60
N GLU A 47 -12.77 -36.82 -7.14
CA GLU A 47 -12.79 -36.39 -8.55
C GLU A 47 -11.67 -35.40 -8.91
N VAL A 48 -11.02 -34.78 -7.91
CA VAL A 48 -9.85 -33.92 -8.17
C VAL A 48 -8.53 -34.69 -8.33
N GLY A 49 -8.57 -36.02 -8.14
CA GLY A 49 -7.42 -36.91 -8.16
C GLY A 49 -6.83 -37.18 -6.76
N GLU A 50 -6.37 -38.42 -6.56
CA GLU A 50 -5.92 -38.95 -5.25
C GLU A 50 -4.82 -38.11 -4.60
N ARG A 51 -3.91 -37.53 -5.41
CA ARG A 51 -2.85 -36.64 -4.92
C ARG A 51 -3.38 -35.41 -4.20
N TYR A 52 -4.53 -34.89 -4.63
CA TYR A 52 -5.08 -33.61 -4.19
C TYR A 52 -6.30 -33.76 -3.27
N THR A 53 -6.92 -34.95 -3.20
CA THR A 53 -8.02 -35.23 -2.27
C THR A 53 -7.72 -34.86 -0.81
N PRO A 54 -6.51 -35.12 -0.24
CA PRO A 54 -6.21 -34.76 1.16
C PRO A 54 -6.17 -33.26 1.46
N ILE A 55 -6.16 -32.39 0.44
CA ILE A 55 -6.23 -30.92 0.61
C ILE A 55 -7.58 -30.50 1.21
N PHE A 56 -8.63 -31.29 0.98
CA PHE A 56 -9.97 -31.02 1.47
C PHE A 56 -10.24 -31.74 2.80
N LYS A 57 -10.72 -30.99 3.79
CA LYS A 57 -11.08 -31.54 5.12
C LYS A 57 -12.45 -32.26 5.13
N PHE A 58 -13.03 -32.48 3.96
CA PHE A 58 -14.37 -33.04 3.77
C PHE A 58 -14.33 -33.97 2.56
N THR A 59 -15.23 -34.96 2.51
CA THR A 59 -15.23 -35.98 1.45
C THR A 59 -16.04 -35.57 0.22
N HIS A 60 -17.00 -34.66 0.37
CA HIS A 60 -17.92 -34.24 -0.69
C HIS A 60 -18.01 -32.73 -0.79
N PHE A 61 -18.02 -32.20 -2.01
CA PHE A 61 -18.25 -30.79 -2.27
C PHE A 61 -19.68 -30.40 -1.91
N ASN A 62 -19.88 -29.21 -1.37
CA ASN A 62 -21.25 -28.74 -1.10
C ASN A 62 -22.02 -28.49 -2.42
N ARG A 63 -23.32 -28.19 -2.32
CA ARG A 63 -24.19 -27.97 -3.50
C ARG A 63 -23.65 -26.91 -4.47
N MET A 64 -23.15 -25.79 -3.95
CA MET A 64 -22.62 -24.69 -4.74
C MET A 64 -21.33 -25.11 -5.46
N GLN A 65 -20.42 -25.75 -4.72
CA GLN A 65 -19.15 -26.26 -5.22
C GLN A 65 -19.36 -27.36 -6.27
N SER A 66 -20.28 -28.30 -6.04
CA SER A 66 -20.61 -29.37 -6.99
C SER A 66 -21.18 -28.82 -8.29
N LYS A 67 -22.07 -27.80 -8.22
CA LYS A 67 -22.60 -27.15 -9.42
C LYS A 67 -21.53 -26.36 -10.20
N ALA A 68 -20.54 -25.81 -9.52
CA ALA A 68 -19.44 -25.06 -10.14
C ALA A 68 -18.31 -25.95 -10.69
N PHE A 69 -18.22 -27.20 -10.24
CA PHE A 69 -17.13 -28.11 -10.55
C PHE A 69 -16.91 -28.32 -12.06
N PRO A 70 -17.93 -28.55 -12.92
CA PRO A 70 -17.70 -28.72 -14.36
C PRO A 70 -17.01 -27.50 -15.00
N SER A 71 -17.50 -26.29 -14.68
CA SER A 71 -16.94 -25.04 -15.22
C SER A 71 -15.52 -24.73 -14.72
N LEU A 72 -15.15 -25.20 -13.52
CA LEU A 72 -13.85 -24.90 -12.94
C LEU A 72 -12.79 -25.99 -13.18
N PHE A 73 -13.21 -27.25 -13.20
CA PHE A 73 -12.30 -28.39 -13.27
C PHE A 73 -12.26 -29.04 -14.66
N GLN A 74 -13.36 -29.01 -15.41
CA GLN A 74 -13.44 -29.68 -16.71
C GLN A 74 -13.15 -28.72 -17.88
N THR A 75 -13.38 -27.42 -17.71
CA THR A 75 -13.05 -26.41 -18.73
C THR A 75 -11.89 -25.49 -18.28
N ALA A 76 -11.30 -24.79 -19.25
CA ALA A 76 -10.28 -23.77 -19.02
C ALA A 76 -10.83 -22.34 -19.21
N ASP A 77 -12.15 -22.17 -19.18
CA ASP A 77 -12.79 -20.89 -19.47
C ASP A 77 -12.72 -19.91 -18.31
N ASN A 78 -12.83 -18.64 -18.67
CA ASN A 78 -12.93 -17.57 -17.69
C ASN A 78 -14.28 -17.70 -16.99
N CYS A 79 -14.29 -17.54 -15.67
CA CYS A 79 -15.46 -17.72 -14.85
C CYS A 79 -15.73 -16.47 -14.00
N VAL A 80 -16.98 -16.06 -13.96
CA VAL A 80 -17.48 -15.02 -13.04
C VAL A 80 -18.52 -15.64 -12.14
N ILE A 81 -18.25 -15.66 -10.85
CA ILE A 81 -19.07 -16.40 -9.88
C ILE A 81 -19.56 -15.45 -8.80
N SER A 82 -20.87 -15.24 -8.76
CA SER A 82 -21.52 -14.50 -7.67
C SER A 82 -22.15 -15.48 -6.69
N SER A 83 -21.67 -15.45 -5.45
CA SER A 83 -22.15 -16.33 -4.39
C SER A 83 -22.15 -15.61 -3.03
N PRO A 84 -23.16 -15.82 -2.17
CA PRO A 84 -23.24 -15.18 -0.86
C PRO A 84 -21.98 -15.42 0.00
N THR A 85 -21.69 -14.53 0.94
CA THR A 85 -20.68 -14.82 1.97
C THR A 85 -21.08 -16.08 2.75
N GLY A 86 -20.10 -16.89 3.18
CA GLY A 86 -20.35 -18.12 3.94
C GLY A 86 -20.80 -19.35 3.13
N SER A 87 -20.78 -19.32 1.79
CA SER A 87 -21.09 -20.48 0.93
C SER A 87 -19.90 -21.41 0.66
N GLY A 88 -18.69 -21.07 1.13
CA GLY A 88 -17.47 -21.85 0.87
C GLY A 88 -16.82 -21.54 -0.49
N LYS A 89 -16.91 -20.28 -0.93
CA LYS A 89 -16.34 -19.75 -2.18
C LYS A 89 -14.85 -20.10 -2.41
N THR A 90 -14.04 -20.13 -1.35
CA THR A 90 -12.59 -20.35 -1.45
C THR A 90 -12.23 -21.69 -2.12
N VAL A 91 -13.06 -22.71 -1.94
CA VAL A 91 -12.86 -24.03 -2.57
C VAL A 91 -12.91 -23.97 -4.10
N LEU A 92 -13.64 -22.99 -4.66
CA LEU A 92 -13.70 -22.79 -6.12
C LEU A 92 -12.34 -22.37 -6.69
N PHE A 93 -11.59 -21.56 -5.95
CA PHE A 93 -10.22 -21.22 -6.31
C PHE A 93 -9.30 -22.43 -6.23
N GLU A 94 -9.44 -23.25 -5.20
CA GLU A 94 -8.66 -24.48 -5.02
C GLU A 94 -8.90 -25.46 -6.19
N MET A 95 -10.15 -25.61 -6.65
CA MET A 95 -10.46 -26.40 -7.84
C MET A 95 -9.73 -25.89 -9.10
N ALA A 96 -9.73 -24.57 -9.32
CA ALA A 96 -9.06 -23.96 -10.46
C ALA A 96 -7.52 -24.11 -10.39
N ILE A 97 -6.94 -23.95 -9.19
CA ILE A 97 -5.51 -24.15 -8.93
C ILE A 97 -5.12 -25.60 -9.23
N ILE A 98 -5.86 -26.58 -8.67
CA ILE A 98 -5.56 -28.00 -8.85
C ILE A 98 -5.68 -28.37 -10.33
N LYS A 99 -6.72 -27.90 -11.03
CA LYS A 99 -6.86 -28.14 -12.47
C LYS A 99 -5.63 -27.65 -13.25
N LEU A 100 -5.19 -26.41 -13.01
CA LEU A 100 -4.00 -25.88 -13.69
C LEU A 100 -2.75 -26.70 -13.35
N LEU A 101 -2.47 -26.92 -12.07
CA LEU A 101 -1.23 -27.59 -11.63
C LEU A 101 -1.20 -29.09 -11.95
N SER A 102 -2.36 -29.73 -12.13
CA SER A 102 -2.45 -31.10 -12.65
C SER A 102 -2.04 -31.21 -14.12
N THR A 103 -2.19 -30.10 -14.88
CA THR A 103 -1.82 -30.05 -16.30
C THR A 103 -0.42 -29.49 -16.51
N SER A 104 -0.03 -28.48 -15.72
CA SER A 104 1.27 -27.82 -15.77
C SER A 104 1.81 -27.57 -14.37
N ALA A 105 2.74 -28.41 -13.93
CA ALA A 105 3.31 -28.33 -12.58
C ALA A 105 4.14 -27.06 -12.33
N LYS A 106 4.65 -26.43 -13.40
CA LYS A 106 5.44 -25.19 -13.35
C LYS A 106 4.59 -23.93 -13.54
N ALA A 107 3.29 -24.07 -13.83
CA ALA A 107 2.41 -22.94 -14.04
C ALA A 107 2.30 -22.05 -12.79
N LYS A 108 2.06 -20.77 -13.03
CA LYS A 108 1.86 -19.80 -11.95
C LYS A 108 0.43 -19.32 -11.82
N VAL A 109 0.03 -19.16 -10.56
CA VAL A 109 -1.25 -18.63 -10.14
C VAL A 109 -1.04 -17.31 -9.42
N LEU A 110 -1.75 -16.27 -9.87
CA LEU A 110 -1.85 -15.01 -9.16
C LEU A 110 -3.20 -14.94 -8.45
N TYR A 111 -3.19 -14.78 -7.14
CA TYR A 111 -4.39 -14.50 -6.34
C TYR A 111 -4.37 -13.03 -5.90
N LEU A 112 -5.42 -12.30 -6.29
CA LEU A 112 -5.65 -10.91 -5.90
C LEU A 112 -6.79 -10.84 -4.88
N ALA A 113 -6.52 -10.19 -3.75
CA ALA A 113 -7.54 -9.85 -2.76
C ALA A 113 -7.44 -8.37 -2.35
N PRO A 114 -8.57 -7.71 -2.04
CA PRO A 114 -8.62 -6.27 -1.78
C PRO A 114 -8.01 -5.84 -0.43
N LEU A 115 -7.79 -6.79 0.50
CA LEU A 115 -7.31 -6.51 1.85
C LEU A 115 -6.07 -7.34 2.19
N LYS A 116 -5.03 -6.70 2.75
CA LYS A 116 -3.83 -7.39 3.26
C LYS A 116 -4.17 -8.50 4.26
N ALA A 117 -5.20 -8.30 5.08
CA ALA A 117 -5.63 -9.29 6.06
C ALA A 117 -6.18 -10.56 5.39
N LEU A 118 -6.95 -10.42 4.29
CA LEU A 118 -7.40 -11.57 3.49
C LEU A 118 -6.20 -12.28 2.82
N CYS A 119 -5.24 -11.53 2.29
CA CYS A 119 -4.01 -12.11 1.75
C CYS A 119 -3.23 -12.93 2.80
N THR A 120 -3.12 -12.41 4.02
CA THR A 120 -2.42 -13.08 5.12
C THR A 120 -3.18 -14.33 5.60
N GLU A 121 -4.51 -14.26 5.66
CA GLU A 121 -5.37 -15.41 5.97
C GLU A 121 -5.20 -16.52 4.91
N ARG A 122 -5.20 -16.16 3.62
CA ARG A 122 -4.98 -17.11 2.53
C ARG A 122 -3.57 -17.69 2.51
N LEU A 123 -2.56 -16.88 2.80
CA LEU A 123 -1.19 -17.39 2.95
C LEU A 123 -1.14 -18.47 4.03
N SER A 124 -1.65 -18.19 5.23
CA SER A 124 -1.62 -19.16 6.34
C SER A 124 -2.34 -20.47 5.99
N ASP A 125 -3.54 -20.37 5.42
CA ASP A 125 -4.36 -21.51 5.04
C ASP A 125 -3.70 -22.35 3.93
N TRP A 126 -3.40 -21.74 2.78
CA TRP A 126 -2.83 -22.45 1.64
C TRP A 126 -1.41 -22.93 1.88
N LYS A 127 -0.61 -22.20 2.67
CA LYS A 127 0.71 -22.69 3.06
C LYS A 127 0.60 -24.01 3.83
N SER A 128 -0.31 -24.07 4.81
CA SER A 128 -0.52 -25.28 5.61
C SER A 128 -1.10 -26.47 4.82
N ARG A 129 -1.95 -26.21 3.82
CA ARG A 129 -2.68 -27.25 3.07
C ARG A 129 -2.05 -27.64 1.73
N LEU A 130 -1.32 -26.74 1.06
CA LEU A 130 -0.83 -26.94 -0.30
C LEU A 130 0.67 -27.23 -0.35
N GLU A 131 1.50 -26.63 0.52
CA GLU A 131 2.94 -26.90 0.55
C GLU A 131 3.28 -28.39 0.79
N PRO A 132 2.57 -29.15 1.66
CA PRO A 132 2.80 -30.59 1.83
C PRO A 132 2.62 -31.41 0.55
N HIS A 133 1.90 -30.87 -0.45
CA HIS A 133 1.66 -31.52 -1.74
C HIS A 133 2.58 -30.99 -2.86
N GLY A 134 3.62 -30.22 -2.50
CA GLY A 134 4.61 -29.66 -3.42
C GLY A 134 4.16 -28.37 -4.13
N ILE A 135 3.14 -27.68 -3.62
CA ILE A 135 2.64 -26.42 -4.19
C ILE A 135 3.13 -25.27 -3.31
N SER A 136 4.10 -24.52 -3.82
CA SER A 136 4.72 -23.41 -3.08
C SER A 136 3.87 -22.15 -3.10
N VAL A 137 3.77 -21.47 -1.95
CA VAL A 137 2.93 -20.27 -1.77
C VAL A 137 3.75 -19.10 -1.24
N SER A 138 3.59 -17.93 -1.85
CA SER A 138 4.29 -16.69 -1.48
C SER A 138 3.32 -15.51 -1.36
N LEU A 139 3.72 -14.49 -0.59
CA LEU A 139 2.94 -13.29 -0.34
C LEU A 139 3.72 -12.04 -0.76
N LEU A 140 3.11 -11.23 -1.63
CA LEU A 140 3.60 -9.92 -2.02
C LEU A 140 2.61 -8.84 -1.58
N THR A 141 2.99 -8.01 -0.62
CA THR A 141 2.22 -6.83 -0.20
C THR A 141 3.13 -5.60 -0.12
N GLY A 142 2.58 -4.46 0.26
CA GLY A 142 3.34 -3.21 0.41
C GLY A 142 4.49 -3.27 1.42
N ASP A 143 4.54 -4.27 2.29
CA ASP A 143 5.59 -4.46 3.31
C ASP A 143 6.60 -5.55 2.93
N SER A 144 6.48 -6.15 1.74
CA SER A 144 7.37 -7.20 1.27
C SER A 144 8.77 -6.69 0.97
N SER A 145 9.77 -7.46 1.42
CA SER A 145 11.19 -7.24 1.18
C SER A 145 11.62 -7.71 -0.21
N TYR A 146 12.86 -7.41 -0.60
CA TYR A 146 13.47 -7.96 -1.82
C TYR A 146 13.56 -9.50 -1.78
N HIS A 147 13.81 -10.07 -0.60
CA HIS A 147 13.82 -11.52 -0.41
C HIS A 147 12.44 -12.15 -0.70
N ASP A 148 11.35 -11.51 -0.27
CA ASP A 148 10.00 -11.98 -0.56
C ASP A 148 9.68 -11.96 -2.06
N PHE A 149 10.20 -10.95 -2.78
CA PHE A 149 10.09 -10.87 -4.24
C PHE A 149 10.81 -12.03 -4.93
N LEU A 150 12.06 -12.34 -4.54
CA LEU A 150 12.79 -13.48 -5.07
C LEU A 150 12.06 -14.80 -4.79
N LYS A 151 11.55 -14.99 -3.58
CA LYS A 151 10.75 -16.16 -3.23
C LYS A 151 9.50 -16.31 -4.12
N ALA A 152 8.80 -15.21 -4.38
CA ALA A 152 7.62 -15.21 -5.25
C ALA A 152 7.97 -15.57 -6.71
N LYS A 153 9.16 -15.20 -7.19
CA LYS A 153 9.65 -15.57 -8.52
C LYS A 153 9.80 -17.09 -8.70
N PHE A 154 9.97 -17.87 -7.64
CA PHE A 154 10.06 -19.34 -7.72
C PHE A 154 8.81 -20.06 -7.20
N SER A 155 7.82 -19.33 -6.69
CA SER A 155 6.61 -19.94 -6.15
C SER A 155 5.56 -20.23 -7.23
N ASN A 156 4.73 -21.27 -7.02
CA ASN A 156 3.58 -21.62 -7.85
C ASN A 156 2.43 -20.62 -7.66
N ILE A 157 2.15 -20.26 -6.39
CA ILE A 157 1.06 -19.36 -6.03
C ILE A 157 1.64 -18.06 -5.47
N ILE A 158 1.22 -16.95 -6.05
CA ILE A 158 1.55 -15.59 -5.61
C ILE A 158 0.27 -14.93 -5.11
N ILE A 159 0.23 -14.62 -3.83
CA ILE A 159 -0.86 -13.89 -3.18
C ILE A 159 -0.45 -12.42 -3.15
N SER A 160 -1.28 -11.52 -3.69
CA SER A 160 -0.98 -10.08 -3.72
C SER A 160 -2.22 -9.21 -3.54
N THR A 161 -2.01 -7.95 -3.17
CA THR A 161 -3.04 -6.91 -3.36
C THR A 161 -2.95 -6.32 -4.77
N PRO A 162 -4.02 -5.72 -5.30
CA PRO A 162 -3.98 -5.07 -6.61
C PRO A 162 -2.91 -3.98 -6.70
N GLU A 163 -2.74 -3.17 -5.65
CA GLU A 163 -1.78 -2.06 -5.63
C GLU A 163 -0.33 -2.57 -5.66
N LYS A 164 -0.02 -3.63 -4.91
CA LYS A 164 1.33 -4.20 -4.93
C LYS A 164 1.62 -4.82 -6.29
N TRP A 165 0.65 -5.49 -6.90
CA TRP A 165 0.83 -6.07 -8.23
C TRP A 165 0.93 -5.00 -9.32
N ASP A 166 0.18 -3.90 -9.21
CA ASP A 166 0.28 -2.76 -10.11
C ASP A 166 1.68 -2.15 -10.09
N VAL A 167 2.27 -1.92 -8.90
CA VAL A 167 3.66 -1.44 -8.77
C VAL A 167 4.66 -2.38 -9.45
N LEU A 168 4.51 -3.69 -9.29
CA LEU A 168 5.43 -4.67 -9.88
C LEU A 168 5.33 -4.71 -11.41
N THR A 169 4.12 -4.70 -11.93
CA THR A 169 3.84 -4.77 -13.38
C THR A 169 4.01 -3.44 -14.11
N ARG A 170 4.35 -2.38 -13.37
CA ARG A 170 4.81 -1.09 -13.90
C ARG A 170 6.32 -1.05 -14.12
N SER A 171 7.08 -2.03 -13.63
CA SER A 171 8.52 -2.12 -13.96
C SER A 171 8.74 -2.79 -15.32
N GLU A 172 9.84 -2.46 -16.00
CA GLU A 172 10.22 -3.06 -17.30
C GLU A 172 10.39 -4.58 -17.23
N ASN A 173 10.57 -5.15 -16.03
CA ASN A 173 10.74 -6.59 -15.83
C ASN A 173 9.41 -7.29 -15.53
N ASP A 174 8.54 -7.34 -16.54
CA ASP A 174 7.22 -7.99 -16.46
C ASP A 174 7.26 -9.53 -16.58
N THR A 175 8.46 -10.13 -16.58
CA THR A 175 8.68 -11.58 -16.73
C THR A 175 7.83 -12.41 -15.76
N MET A 176 7.71 -11.94 -14.51
CA MET A 176 6.87 -12.60 -13.50
C MET A 176 5.39 -12.57 -13.90
N ALA A 177 4.90 -11.44 -14.42
CA ALA A 177 3.51 -11.31 -14.84
C ALA A 177 3.20 -12.13 -16.08
N ARG A 178 4.12 -12.18 -17.06
CA ARG A 178 3.98 -13.02 -18.26
C ARG A 178 3.93 -14.52 -17.96
N SER A 179 4.53 -14.95 -16.84
CA SER A 179 4.50 -16.35 -16.41
C SER A 179 3.19 -16.79 -15.73
N VAL A 180 2.26 -15.86 -15.47
CA VAL A 180 0.98 -16.17 -14.82
C VAL A 180 0.00 -16.75 -15.84
N GLU A 181 -0.52 -17.96 -15.56
CA GLU A 181 -1.50 -18.64 -16.43
C GLU A 181 -2.92 -18.56 -15.85
N LEU A 182 -3.06 -18.41 -14.53
CA LEU A 182 -4.34 -18.30 -13.82
C LEU A 182 -4.36 -17.08 -12.91
N LEU A 183 -5.33 -16.20 -13.16
CA LEU A 183 -5.66 -15.06 -12.32
C LEU A 183 -6.92 -15.33 -11.50
N LEU A 184 -6.77 -15.36 -10.19
CA LEU A 184 -7.84 -15.49 -9.22
C LEU A 184 -8.16 -14.11 -8.63
N VAL A 185 -9.39 -13.64 -8.79
CA VAL A 185 -9.83 -12.33 -8.27
C VAL A 185 -10.87 -12.54 -7.19
N ASP A 186 -10.51 -12.29 -5.93
CA ASP A 186 -11.44 -12.35 -4.81
C ASP A 186 -12.15 -11.02 -4.60
N GLU A 187 -13.43 -11.11 -4.21
CA GLU A 187 -14.33 -9.97 -4.00
C GLU A 187 -14.32 -8.93 -5.13
N ILE A 188 -14.43 -9.35 -6.40
CA ILE A 188 -14.36 -8.46 -7.58
C ILE A 188 -15.33 -7.26 -7.56
N HIS A 189 -16.43 -7.34 -6.80
CA HIS A 189 -17.33 -6.19 -6.56
C HIS A 189 -16.67 -5.00 -5.85
N THR A 190 -15.45 -5.15 -5.30
CA THR A 190 -14.68 -4.01 -4.76
C THR A 190 -14.31 -2.98 -5.84
N ILE A 191 -14.59 -3.24 -7.11
CA ILE A 191 -14.44 -2.29 -8.21
C ILE A 191 -15.20 -0.97 -8.00
N LYS A 192 -16.32 -0.99 -7.25
CA LYS A 192 -17.05 0.24 -6.87
C LYS A 192 -16.35 1.12 -5.85
N GLU A 193 -15.31 0.62 -5.17
CA GLU A 193 -14.56 1.42 -4.21
C GLU A 193 -13.44 2.19 -4.94
N PRO A 194 -12.91 3.31 -4.39
CA PRO A 194 -11.86 4.08 -5.05
C PRO A 194 -10.60 3.27 -5.43
N ARG A 195 -10.24 2.26 -4.64
CA ARG A 195 -9.15 1.31 -4.93
C ARG A 195 -9.47 0.33 -6.06
N GLY A 196 -10.75 0.18 -6.39
CA GLY A 196 -11.27 -0.65 -7.48
C GLY A 196 -10.71 -0.27 -8.84
N ALA A 197 -10.39 1.02 -9.05
CA ALA A 197 -9.71 1.53 -10.24
C ALA A 197 -8.38 0.79 -10.51
N THR A 198 -7.61 0.49 -9.46
CA THR A 198 -6.35 -0.24 -9.57
C THR A 198 -6.56 -1.72 -9.91
N LEU A 199 -7.57 -2.36 -9.31
CA LEU A 199 -7.92 -3.74 -9.66
C LEU A 199 -8.35 -3.86 -11.13
N GLU A 200 -9.18 -2.93 -11.59
CA GLU A 200 -9.62 -2.86 -12.98
C GLU A 200 -8.45 -2.69 -13.95
N ALA A 201 -7.55 -1.73 -13.69
CA ALA A 201 -6.37 -1.50 -14.52
C ALA A 201 -5.39 -2.69 -14.54
N VAL A 202 -5.21 -3.37 -13.40
CA VAL A 202 -4.39 -4.57 -13.31
C VAL A 202 -4.98 -5.71 -14.14
N ILE A 203 -6.28 -5.97 -14.04
CA ILE A 203 -6.94 -7.02 -14.84
C ILE A 203 -6.82 -6.70 -16.33
N ALA A 204 -7.09 -5.45 -16.73
CA ALA A 204 -6.92 -5.00 -18.11
C ALA A 204 -5.49 -5.23 -18.62
N ARG A 205 -4.48 -4.87 -17.82
CA ARG A 205 -3.06 -5.10 -18.16
C ARG A 205 -2.72 -6.59 -18.29
N MET A 206 -3.18 -7.42 -17.35
CA MET A 206 -2.92 -8.86 -17.38
C MET A 206 -3.52 -9.53 -18.61
N LYS A 207 -4.73 -9.13 -19.03
CA LYS A 207 -5.35 -9.60 -20.29
C LYS A 207 -4.53 -9.25 -21.52
N THR A 208 -3.89 -8.08 -21.53
CA THR A 208 -3.02 -7.65 -22.64
C THR A 208 -1.68 -8.37 -22.63
N LEU A 209 -1.09 -8.59 -21.45
CA LEU A 209 0.22 -9.24 -21.31
C LEU A 209 0.19 -10.76 -21.57
N VAL A 210 -0.94 -11.41 -21.26
CA VAL A 210 -1.07 -12.87 -21.34
C VAL A 210 -2.30 -13.25 -22.17
N ALA A 211 -2.07 -13.66 -23.42
CA ALA A 211 -3.12 -13.91 -24.41
C ALA A 211 -4.16 -14.98 -23.99
N ASN A 212 -3.70 -16.04 -23.33
CA ASN A 212 -4.53 -17.17 -22.88
C ASN A 212 -4.75 -17.19 -21.36
N LEU A 213 -4.78 -16.01 -20.72
CA LEU A 213 -4.97 -15.91 -19.28
C LEU A 213 -6.32 -16.48 -18.85
N ARG A 214 -6.32 -17.48 -17.98
CA ARG A 214 -7.54 -17.95 -17.33
C ARG A 214 -7.88 -17.04 -16.16
N ILE A 215 -9.09 -16.50 -16.13
CA ILE A 215 -9.56 -15.63 -15.04
C ILE A 215 -10.70 -16.32 -14.30
N VAL A 216 -10.55 -16.52 -12.99
CA VAL A 216 -11.63 -16.94 -12.11
C VAL A 216 -11.89 -15.84 -11.11
N SER A 217 -13.06 -15.20 -11.21
CA SER A 217 -13.45 -14.12 -10.32
C SER A 217 -14.59 -14.56 -9.42
N LEU A 218 -14.43 -14.28 -8.12
CA LEU A 218 -15.44 -14.52 -7.11
C LEU A 218 -15.96 -13.20 -6.58
N SER A 219 -17.26 -13.16 -6.33
CA SER A 219 -17.91 -12.01 -5.73
C SER A 219 -18.97 -12.43 -4.73
N ALA A 220 -19.33 -11.51 -3.85
CA ALA A 220 -20.65 -11.50 -3.21
C ALA A 220 -21.78 -11.39 -4.26
N THR A 221 -23.01 -11.17 -3.81
CA THR A 221 -24.16 -10.99 -4.70
C THR A 221 -24.01 -9.72 -5.54
N VAL A 222 -23.89 -9.87 -6.87
CA VAL A 222 -23.74 -8.77 -7.83
C VAL A 222 -24.93 -8.80 -8.80
N PRO A 223 -25.74 -7.73 -8.92
CA PRO A 223 -26.86 -7.67 -9.84
C PRO A 223 -26.45 -7.79 -11.30
N ASN A 224 -25.48 -6.96 -11.71
CA ASN A 224 -24.99 -6.80 -13.07
C ASN A 224 -23.79 -7.71 -13.37
N ILE A 225 -23.85 -8.97 -12.94
CA ILE A 225 -22.81 -9.98 -13.21
C ILE A 225 -22.54 -10.18 -14.71
N GLU A 226 -23.53 -9.86 -15.55
CA GLU A 226 -23.43 -9.99 -17.00
C GLU A 226 -22.43 -8.99 -17.60
N ASP A 227 -22.30 -7.80 -17.01
CA ASP A 227 -21.29 -6.82 -17.43
C ASP A 227 -19.87 -7.30 -17.08
N PHE A 228 -19.70 -7.94 -15.93
CA PHE A 228 -18.43 -8.59 -15.58
C PHE A 228 -18.12 -9.75 -16.53
N SER A 229 -19.15 -10.52 -16.92
CA SER A 229 -18.97 -11.63 -17.85
C SER A 229 -18.50 -11.16 -19.23
N ALA A 230 -19.07 -10.07 -19.74
CA ALA A 230 -18.65 -9.46 -21.00
C ALA A 230 -17.23 -8.89 -20.91
N TRP A 231 -16.91 -8.25 -19.78
CA TRP A 231 -15.59 -7.69 -19.53
C TRP A 231 -14.49 -8.76 -19.42
N LEU A 232 -14.75 -9.86 -18.72
CA LEU A 232 -13.76 -10.91 -18.47
C LEU A 232 -13.75 -12.03 -19.53
N ALA A 233 -14.50 -11.85 -20.62
CA ALA A 233 -14.51 -12.81 -21.73
C ALA A 233 -13.10 -12.99 -22.33
N LYS A 234 -12.84 -14.21 -22.84
CA LYS A 234 -11.65 -14.49 -23.63
C LYS A 234 -11.71 -13.78 -24.99
N PRO A 235 -10.56 -13.52 -25.64
CA PRO A 235 -10.56 -13.04 -27.01
C PRO A 235 -11.42 -13.94 -27.92
N GLY A 236 -12.35 -13.33 -28.67
CA GLY A 236 -13.30 -14.05 -29.54
C GLY A 236 -14.56 -14.59 -28.86
N ALA A 237 -14.65 -14.58 -27.52
CA ALA A 237 -15.87 -14.92 -26.79
C ALA A 237 -16.70 -13.66 -26.46
N THR A 238 -18.02 -13.79 -26.47
CA THR A 238 -18.92 -12.68 -26.11
C THR A 238 -19.08 -12.50 -24.60
N SER A 239 -18.93 -13.58 -23.83
CA SER A 239 -19.06 -13.59 -22.37
C SER A 239 -18.24 -14.71 -21.75
N ALA A 240 -17.77 -14.48 -20.53
CA ALA A 240 -17.22 -15.51 -19.65
C ALA A 240 -18.34 -16.41 -19.08
N THR A 241 -17.98 -17.59 -18.58
CA THR A 241 -18.94 -18.47 -17.91
C THR A 241 -19.45 -17.84 -16.62
N THR A 242 -20.75 -17.58 -16.54
CA THR A 242 -21.39 -16.98 -15.37
C THR A 242 -22.05 -18.03 -14.47
N LEU A 243 -21.75 -18.00 -13.18
CA LEU A 243 -22.44 -18.80 -12.17
C LEU A 243 -23.02 -17.89 -11.08
N LYS A 244 -24.36 -17.79 -11.04
CA LYS A 244 -25.09 -17.01 -10.03
C LYS A 244 -25.74 -17.92 -9.00
N PHE A 245 -25.38 -17.71 -7.74
CA PHE A 245 -25.92 -18.42 -6.60
C PHE A 245 -26.66 -17.43 -5.69
N ASN A 246 -27.92 -17.74 -5.38
CA ASN A 246 -28.71 -16.92 -4.46
C ASN A 246 -28.47 -17.34 -3.00
N SER A 247 -29.15 -16.68 -2.06
CA SER A 247 -29.04 -16.93 -0.61
C SER A 247 -29.30 -18.38 -0.20
N SER A 248 -30.04 -19.17 -0.99
CA SER A 248 -30.33 -20.58 -0.69
C SER A 248 -29.09 -21.51 -0.74
N TYR A 249 -28.00 -21.06 -1.37
CA TYR A 249 -26.73 -21.79 -1.42
C TYR A 249 -25.81 -21.49 -0.24
N ARG A 250 -26.20 -20.59 0.66
CA ARG A 250 -25.46 -20.38 1.91
C ARG A 250 -25.66 -21.60 2.80
N ALA A 251 -24.56 -22.13 3.35
CA ALA A 251 -24.61 -23.34 4.18
C ALA A 251 -25.46 -23.15 5.46
N VAL A 252 -25.62 -21.89 5.90
CA VAL A 252 -26.45 -21.47 7.02
C VAL A 252 -27.34 -20.33 6.57
N ALA A 253 -28.65 -20.49 6.65
CA ALA A 253 -29.59 -19.44 6.26
C ALA A 253 -29.40 -18.20 7.16
N LEU A 254 -29.36 -17.02 6.55
CA LEU A 254 -29.15 -15.75 7.26
C LEU A 254 -30.42 -14.91 7.23
N GLN A 255 -31.05 -14.71 8.39
CA GLN A 255 -32.10 -13.72 8.54
C GLN A 255 -31.47 -12.33 8.60
N LYS A 256 -32.01 -11.40 7.81
CA LYS A 256 -31.48 -10.06 7.63
C LYS A 256 -32.55 -9.05 8.04
N LYS A 257 -32.24 -8.13 8.96
CA LYS A 257 -33.18 -7.09 9.41
C LYS A 257 -32.48 -5.74 9.51
N VAL A 258 -33.14 -4.69 9.03
CA VAL A 258 -32.67 -3.30 9.13
C VAL A 258 -33.65 -2.50 9.97
N TYR A 259 -33.17 -1.95 11.08
CA TYR A 259 -33.94 -1.08 11.97
C TYR A 259 -33.49 0.36 11.76
N GLY A 260 -34.44 1.20 11.32
CA GLY A 260 -34.27 2.65 11.18
C GLY A 260 -34.73 3.37 12.44
N TYR A 261 -33.86 4.21 13.00
CA TYR A 261 -34.16 4.98 14.21
C TYR A 261 -34.18 6.48 13.90
N LYS A 262 -35.16 7.20 14.46
CA LYS A 262 -35.22 8.66 14.36
C LYS A 262 -34.07 9.28 15.14
N SER A 263 -33.21 10.03 14.45
CA SER A 263 -32.22 10.89 15.09
C SER A 263 -32.92 12.11 15.69
N ARG A 264 -32.50 12.57 16.88
CA ARG A 264 -33.04 13.82 17.45
C ARG A 264 -32.54 15.00 16.62
N ALA A 265 -33.37 16.03 16.46
CA ALA A 265 -32.95 17.28 15.84
C ALA A 265 -31.69 17.82 16.54
N ASN A 266 -30.66 18.18 15.77
CA ASN A 266 -29.34 18.64 16.24
C ASN A 266 -28.49 17.61 17.04
N SER A 267 -28.86 16.33 17.08
CA SER A 267 -27.99 15.32 17.70
C SER A 267 -26.84 14.93 16.77
N ASN A 268 -25.62 14.93 17.33
CA ASN A 268 -24.43 14.47 16.62
C ASN A 268 -24.37 12.92 16.59
N GLU A 269 -23.48 12.36 15.76
CA GLU A 269 -23.38 10.92 15.59
C GLU A 269 -23.08 10.17 16.90
N PHE A 270 -22.28 10.79 17.78
CA PHE A 270 -21.94 10.20 19.08
C PHE A 270 -23.17 10.04 19.99
N GLN A 271 -24.05 11.04 20.00
CA GLN A 271 -25.32 10.98 20.74
C GLN A 271 -26.27 9.94 20.13
N PHE A 272 -26.31 9.82 18.80
CA PHE A 272 -27.08 8.80 18.12
C PHE A 272 -26.59 7.39 18.48
N GLU A 273 -25.28 7.15 18.42
CA GLU A 273 -24.62 5.91 18.85
C GLU A 273 -24.93 5.55 20.32
N ALA A 274 -24.90 6.54 21.21
CA ALA A 274 -25.28 6.34 22.61
C ALA A 274 -26.77 5.98 22.76
N TYR A 275 -27.65 6.60 21.97
CA TYR A 275 -29.07 6.25 21.93
C TYR A 275 -29.30 4.81 21.45
N LEU A 276 -28.55 4.33 20.46
CA LEU A 276 -28.65 2.94 19.99
C LEU A 276 -28.35 1.91 21.09
N ASN A 277 -27.50 2.23 22.08
CA ASN A 277 -27.25 1.34 23.23
C ASN A 277 -28.56 0.99 23.96
N SER A 278 -29.46 1.98 24.12
CA SER A 278 -30.74 1.77 24.82
C SER A 278 -31.65 0.75 24.12
N LYS A 279 -31.47 0.53 22.82
CA LYS A 279 -32.24 -0.41 21.99
C LYS A 279 -31.57 -1.77 21.86
N LEU A 280 -30.28 -1.86 22.17
CA LEU A 280 -29.46 -3.05 21.92
C LEU A 280 -29.92 -4.28 22.72
N VAL A 281 -30.36 -4.08 23.97
CA VAL A 281 -30.86 -5.18 24.82
C VAL A 281 -32.09 -5.86 24.20
N GLU A 282 -33.03 -5.08 23.68
CA GLU A 282 -34.24 -5.59 23.01
C GLU A 282 -33.88 -6.34 21.72
N ILE A 283 -32.96 -5.79 20.92
CA ILE A 283 -32.47 -6.44 19.70
C ILE A 283 -31.78 -7.78 20.02
N ILE A 284 -30.91 -7.81 21.02
CA ILE A 284 -30.23 -9.05 21.42
C ILE A 284 -31.25 -10.07 21.93
N LYS A 285 -32.19 -9.69 22.79
CA LYS A 285 -33.24 -10.61 23.26
C LYS A 285 -34.07 -11.19 22.12
N THR A 286 -34.45 -10.36 21.16
CA THR A 286 -35.34 -10.74 20.05
C THR A 286 -34.66 -11.64 19.03
N HIS A 287 -33.38 -11.39 18.70
CA HIS A 287 -32.73 -12.04 17.55
C HIS A 287 -31.57 -12.98 17.91
N SER A 288 -31.12 -13.03 19.17
CA SER A 288 -29.96 -13.87 19.55
C SER A 288 -30.30 -15.32 19.84
N ASN A 289 -31.56 -15.63 20.21
CA ASN A 289 -31.95 -16.94 20.72
C ASN A 289 -30.99 -17.47 21.82
N GLN A 290 -30.46 -16.57 22.67
CA GLN A 290 -29.46 -16.85 23.71
C GLN A 290 -28.12 -17.41 23.21
N LYS A 291 -27.83 -17.31 21.91
CA LYS A 291 -26.58 -17.76 21.27
C LYS A 291 -25.54 -16.63 21.17
N PRO A 292 -24.28 -16.93 20.81
CA PRO A 292 -23.21 -15.93 20.74
C PRO A 292 -23.54 -14.75 19.81
N VAL A 293 -23.14 -13.54 20.24
CA VAL A 293 -23.44 -12.27 19.57
C VAL A 293 -22.17 -11.45 19.33
N LEU A 294 -22.04 -10.89 18.13
CA LEU A 294 -21.07 -9.84 17.82
C LEU A 294 -21.80 -8.52 17.62
N VAL A 295 -21.38 -7.47 18.31
CA VAL A 295 -21.87 -6.11 18.13
C VAL A 295 -20.76 -5.27 17.54
N PHE A 296 -20.86 -4.89 16.27
CA PHE A 296 -19.91 -3.99 15.62
C PHE A 296 -20.24 -2.54 15.95
N CYS A 297 -19.24 -1.78 16.41
CA CYS A 297 -19.32 -0.38 16.79
C CYS A 297 -18.33 0.47 15.98
N SER A 298 -18.68 1.72 15.72
CA SER A 298 -17.88 2.67 14.91
C SER A 298 -16.50 3.01 15.47
N THR A 299 -16.32 2.97 16.79
CA THR A 299 -15.08 3.41 17.44
C THR A 299 -14.69 2.49 18.60
N ARG A 300 -13.40 2.52 18.98
CA ARG A 300 -12.89 1.82 20.17
C ARG A 300 -13.66 2.22 21.43
N ASN A 301 -13.90 3.52 21.61
CA ASN A 301 -14.65 4.04 22.75
C ASN A 301 -16.11 3.61 22.72
N SER A 302 -16.74 3.53 21.54
CA SER A 302 -18.10 2.98 21.41
C SER A 302 -18.15 1.49 21.75
N ALA A 303 -17.18 0.69 21.31
CA ALA A 303 -17.11 -0.74 21.67
C ALA A 303 -16.98 -0.93 23.19
N ILE A 304 -16.10 -0.17 23.84
CA ILE A 304 -15.91 -0.21 25.30
C ILE A 304 -17.17 0.25 26.04
N SER A 305 -17.76 1.38 25.65
CA SER A 305 -18.94 1.93 26.33
C SER A 305 -20.16 1.02 26.16
N THR A 306 -20.32 0.42 24.98
CA THR A 306 -21.39 -0.55 24.67
C THR A 306 -21.21 -1.82 25.50
N ALA A 307 -19.98 -2.35 25.63
CA ALA A 307 -19.71 -3.51 26.47
C ALA A 307 -20.00 -3.24 27.96
N LYS A 308 -19.58 -2.08 28.48
CA LYS A 308 -19.91 -1.66 29.86
C LYS A 308 -21.42 -1.54 30.08
N PHE A 309 -22.13 -0.93 29.14
CA PHE A 309 -23.59 -0.81 29.18
C PHE A 309 -24.27 -2.19 29.22
N LEU A 310 -23.89 -3.10 28.33
CA LEU A 310 -24.45 -4.45 28.27
C LEU A 310 -24.11 -5.29 29.50
N SER A 311 -22.89 -5.17 30.04
CA SER A 311 -22.48 -5.84 31.28
C SER A 311 -23.37 -5.48 32.46
N SER A 312 -23.73 -4.18 32.59
CA SER A 312 -24.65 -3.71 33.65
C SER A 312 -26.06 -4.29 33.55
N LYS A 313 -26.43 -4.87 32.39
CA LYS A 313 -27.73 -5.48 32.11
C LYS A 313 -27.65 -6.99 31.83
N SER A 314 -26.46 -7.59 31.97
CA SER A 314 -26.14 -8.98 31.58
C SER A 314 -27.13 -10.02 32.13
N GLY A 315 -27.51 -9.88 33.41
CA GLY A 315 -28.47 -10.76 34.09
C GLY A 315 -29.88 -10.78 33.50
N THR A 316 -30.18 -9.94 32.50
CA THR A 316 -31.49 -9.91 31.85
C THR A 316 -31.53 -10.63 30.50
N PHE A 317 -30.38 -11.02 29.90
CA PHE A 317 -30.33 -11.65 28.58
C PHE A 317 -29.15 -12.61 28.32
N ILE A 318 -28.19 -12.75 29.25
CA ILE A 318 -27.05 -13.68 29.18
C ILE A 318 -26.96 -14.45 30.51
N PRO A 319 -26.93 -15.79 30.50
CA PRO A 319 -26.62 -16.58 31.70
C PRO A 319 -25.19 -16.31 32.18
N ARG A 320 -24.97 -16.14 33.49
CA ARG A 320 -23.63 -15.85 34.04
C ARG A 320 -22.68 -17.04 33.78
N PRO A 321 -21.51 -16.82 33.16
CA PRO A 321 -20.51 -17.86 32.96
C PRO A 321 -19.75 -18.20 34.25
N ALA A 322 -18.99 -19.30 34.23
CA ALA A 322 -18.00 -19.58 35.27
C ALA A 322 -16.87 -18.53 35.25
N PRO A 323 -16.34 -18.10 36.41
CA PRO A 323 -15.28 -17.09 36.47
C PRO A 323 -14.00 -17.57 35.80
N ILE A 324 -13.38 -16.73 34.97
CA ILE A 324 -12.14 -17.04 34.26
C ILE A 324 -10.94 -16.45 35.03
N CYS A 325 -9.86 -17.22 35.14
CA CYS A 325 -8.57 -16.72 35.62
C CYS A 325 -7.71 -16.25 34.43
N GLY A 326 -7.40 -14.95 34.36
CA GLY A 326 -6.52 -14.37 33.34
C GLY A 326 -6.10 -12.95 33.70
N ARG A 327 -4.90 -12.52 33.28
CA ARG A 327 -4.43 -11.13 33.46
C ARG A 327 -4.95 -10.28 32.30
N PHE A 328 -5.87 -9.37 32.59
CA PHE A 328 -6.40 -8.39 31.62
C PHE A 328 -6.15 -6.97 32.10
N GLN A 329 -6.29 -5.98 31.22
CA GLN A 329 -6.38 -4.58 31.63
C GLN A 329 -7.45 -4.36 32.73
N PRO A 330 -7.26 -3.36 33.63
CA PRO A 330 -8.25 -3.02 34.65
C PRO A 330 -9.65 -2.83 34.08
N GLY A 331 -10.64 -3.53 34.64
CA GLY A 331 -12.04 -3.46 34.25
C GLY A 331 -12.46 -4.37 33.09
N LEU A 332 -11.55 -4.99 32.32
CA LEU A 332 -11.93 -5.98 31.30
C LEU A 332 -12.32 -7.33 31.94
N SER A 333 -11.62 -7.74 33.01
CA SER A 333 -11.94 -8.97 33.75
C SER A 333 -13.37 -8.97 34.31
N GLU A 334 -13.83 -7.82 34.81
CA GLU A 334 -15.20 -7.65 35.34
C GLU A 334 -16.26 -7.82 34.25
N LEU A 335 -15.99 -7.32 33.04
CA LEU A 335 -16.88 -7.51 31.90
C LEU A 335 -16.91 -8.99 31.49
N ILE A 336 -15.75 -9.65 31.40
CA ILE A 336 -15.68 -11.06 30.99
C ILE A 336 -16.45 -11.94 31.98
N ASN A 337 -16.38 -11.65 33.28
CA ASN A 337 -17.15 -12.34 34.32
C ASN A 337 -18.67 -12.15 34.18
N SER A 338 -19.14 -11.11 33.47
CA SER A 338 -20.56 -10.93 33.13
C SER A 338 -20.96 -11.55 31.79
N GLY A 339 -20.03 -12.22 31.10
CA GLY A 339 -20.23 -12.84 29.80
C GLY A 339 -20.16 -11.86 28.62
N VAL A 340 -19.65 -10.64 28.85
CA VAL A 340 -19.52 -9.58 27.85
C VAL A 340 -18.05 -9.15 27.71
N ALA A 341 -17.55 -8.96 26.50
CA ALA A 341 -16.21 -8.41 26.29
C ALA A 341 -16.21 -7.33 25.20
N TYR A 342 -15.09 -6.61 25.06
CA TYR A 342 -14.85 -5.75 23.90
C TYR A 342 -13.58 -6.17 23.15
N HIS A 343 -13.54 -5.98 21.84
CA HIS A 343 -12.40 -6.34 20.99
C HIS A 343 -12.08 -5.23 19.98
N HIS A 344 -10.85 -4.69 20.04
CA HIS A 344 -10.36 -3.71 19.09
C HIS A 344 -8.84 -3.78 18.96
N GLY A 345 -8.28 -3.19 17.89
CA GLY A 345 -6.82 -3.18 17.64
C GLY A 345 -5.95 -2.38 18.63
N GLY A 346 -6.53 -1.92 19.76
CA GLY A 346 -5.79 -1.29 20.85
C GLY A 346 -5.46 -2.25 22.00
N LEU A 347 -6.05 -3.45 21.98
CA LEU A 347 -5.71 -4.54 22.89
C LEU A 347 -4.43 -5.24 22.40
N THR A 348 -3.67 -5.78 23.35
CA THR A 348 -2.51 -6.63 23.03
C THR A 348 -2.94 -7.87 22.23
N LEU A 349 -2.00 -8.50 21.53
CA LEU A 349 -2.30 -9.72 20.77
C LEU A 349 -2.75 -10.86 21.69
N GLU A 350 -2.15 -10.97 22.88
CA GLU A 350 -2.48 -11.98 23.88
C GLU A 350 -3.90 -11.80 24.45
N GLU A 351 -4.30 -10.56 24.78
CA GLU A 351 -5.66 -10.26 25.22
C GLU A 351 -6.70 -10.60 24.15
N ARG A 352 -6.43 -10.24 22.89
CA ARG A 352 -7.33 -10.56 21.77
C ARG A 352 -7.52 -12.07 21.61
N ARG A 353 -6.44 -12.84 21.61
CA ARG A 353 -6.49 -14.31 21.54
C ARG A 353 -7.25 -14.93 22.71
N THR A 354 -7.08 -14.37 23.90
CA THR A 354 -7.78 -14.84 25.11
C THR A 354 -9.28 -14.58 24.98
N ILE A 355 -9.70 -13.37 24.59
CA ILE A 355 -11.12 -13.03 24.35
C ILE A 355 -11.73 -13.92 23.27
N GLU A 356 -11.02 -14.15 22.16
CA GLU A 356 -11.46 -15.03 21.08
C GLU A 356 -11.67 -16.47 21.58
N SER A 357 -10.75 -16.99 22.38
CA SER A 357 -10.85 -18.33 22.98
C SER A 357 -12.00 -18.43 23.99
N CYS A 358 -12.21 -17.39 24.82
CA CYS A 358 -13.33 -17.31 25.75
C CYS A 358 -14.68 -17.25 25.03
N PHE A 359 -14.75 -16.64 23.85
CA PHE A 359 -15.95 -16.60 23.04
C PHE A 359 -16.26 -17.93 22.36
N LEU A 360 -15.24 -18.60 21.83
CA LEU A 360 -15.38 -19.94 21.22
C LEU A 360 -15.79 -21.01 22.25
N SER A 361 -15.29 -20.91 23.47
CA SER A 361 -15.70 -21.80 24.59
C SER A 361 -17.09 -21.49 25.16
N GLY A 362 -17.72 -20.38 24.74
CA GLY A 362 -19.04 -19.96 25.22
C GLY A 362 -19.02 -19.23 26.56
N THR A 363 -17.85 -18.97 27.12
CA THR A 363 -17.68 -18.23 28.38
C THR A 363 -18.02 -16.75 28.19
N VAL A 364 -17.59 -16.15 27.08
CA VAL A 364 -18.07 -14.85 26.63
C VAL A 364 -19.15 -15.09 25.58
N ARG A 365 -20.36 -14.54 25.79
CA ARG A 365 -21.44 -14.65 24.81
C ARG A 365 -21.59 -13.43 23.93
N VAL A 366 -21.16 -12.26 24.39
CA VAL A 366 -21.28 -11.01 23.62
C VAL A 366 -19.94 -10.32 23.51
N ILE A 367 -19.50 -10.05 22.29
CA ILE A 367 -18.34 -9.18 22.05
C ILE A 367 -18.79 -7.90 21.34
N CYS A 368 -18.47 -6.76 21.92
CA CYS A 368 -18.55 -5.45 21.27
C CYS A 368 -17.22 -5.15 20.57
N CYS A 369 -17.20 -5.01 19.25
CA CYS A 369 -15.96 -4.94 18.47
C CYS A 369 -15.96 -3.85 17.41
N THR A 370 -14.76 -3.46 16.95
CA THR A 370 -14.60 -2.60 15.77
C THR A 370 -14.55 -3.43 14.48
N SER A 371 -14.77 -2.80 13.32
CA SER A 371 -14.78 -3.46 11.99
C SER A 371 -13.53 -4.30 11.69
N THR A 372 -12.40 -3.99 12.32
CA THR A 372 -11.14 -4.76 12.25
C THR A 372 -11.29 -6.26 12.54
N LEU A 373 -12.24 -6.67 13.40
CA LEU A 373 -12.50 -8.09 13.67
C LEU A 373 -13.06 -8.80 12.43
N ALA A 374 -13.84 -8.10 11.60
CA ALA A 374 -14.48 -8.66 10.42
C ALA A 374 -13.48 -9.01 9.30
N ALA A 375 -12.29 -8.41 9.26
CA ALA A 375 -11.35 -8.53 8.16
C ALA A 375 -10.20 -9.54 8.38
N GLY A 376 -10.02 -10.10 9.58
CA GLY A 376 -8.79 -10.88 9.87
C GLY A 376 -8.83 -11.91 10.99
N VAL A 377 -9.98 -12.20 11.59
CA VAL A 377 -10.10 -13.22 12.63
C VAL A 377 -11.27 -14.15 12.32
N ASN A 378 -11.05 -15.45 12.49
CA ASN A 378 -12.05 -16.46 12.20
C ASN A 378 -13.05 -16.66 13.36
N LEU A 379 -13.75 -15.60 13.79
CA LEU A 379 -14.67 -15.64 14.94
C LEU A 379 -16.14 -15.54 14.50
N PRO A 380 -16.88 -16.67 14.40
CA PRO A 380 -18.28 -16.68 13.99
C PRO A 380 -19.24 -16.50 15.17
N ALA A 381 -20.40 -15.90 14.91
CA ALA A 381 -21.46 -15.75 15.90
C ALA A 381 -22.83 -16.08 15.30
N TYR A 382 -23.81 -16.35 16.16
CA TYR A 382 -25.18 -16.57 15.69
C TYR A 382 -25.82 -15.26 15.26
N LEU A 383 -25.74 -14.23 16.11
CA LEU A 383 -26.24 -12.89 15.83
C LEU A 383 -25.08 -11.93 15.57
N VAL A 384 -25.15 -11.20 14.47
CA VAL A 384 -24.32 -10.01 14.24
C VAL A 384 -25.21 -8.78 14.32
N VAL A 385 -24.82 -7.79 15.11
CA VAL A 385 -25.46 -6.48 15.17
C VAL A 385 -24.47 -5.44 14.66
N ILE A 386 -24.81 -4.73 13.59
CA ILE A 386 -24.09 -3.56 13.11
C ILE A 386 -24.75 -2.34 13.77
N LYS A 387 -24.13 -1.83 14.82
CA LYS A 387 -24.64 -0.72 15.63
C LYS A 387 -24.10 0.59 15.07
N GLY A 388 -24.96 1.30 14.33
CA GLY A 388 -24.57 2.51 13.61
C GLY A 388 -23.93 2.16 12.27
N THR A 389 -24.16 3.02 11.28
CA THR A 389 -23.71 2.84 9.89
C THR A 389 -22.67 3.86 9.45
N ASN A 390 -22.25 4.73 10.37
CA ASN A 390 -21.25 5.76 10.13
C ASN A 390 -19.99 5.46 10.95
N VAL A 391 -18.84 5.70 10.34
CA VAL A 391 -17.51 5.50 10.90
C VAL A 391 -16.67 6.74 10.67
N TRP A 392 -15.75 7.00 11.60
CA TRP A 392 -14.81 8.11 11.47
C TRP A 392 -13.55 7.64 10.73
N THR A 393 -13.40 8.04 9.48
CA THR A 393 -12.31 7.62 8.60
C THR A 393 -11.74 8.83 7.86
N ASN A 394 -10.42 8.99 7.85
CA ASN A 394 -9.73 10.15 7.26
C ASN A 394 -10.38 11.46 7.74
N GLY A 395 -10.35 11.65 9.06
CA GLY A 395 -10.85 12.78 9.83
C GLY A 395 -12.26 13.33 9.52
N SER A 396 -13.06 12.58 8.79
CA SER A 396 -14.45 12.89 8.48
C SER A 396 -15.36 11.71 8.83
N LEU A 397 -16.61 12.05 9.16
CA LEU A 397 -17.63 11.04 9.38
C LEU A 397 -18.13 10.56 8.02
N LYS A 398 -17.84 9.30 7.68
CA LYS A 398 -18.30 8.65 6.45
C LYS A 398 -19.17 7.46 6.79
N GLU A 399 -19.93 6.97 5.83
CA GLU A 399 -20.61 5.69 5.98
C GLU A 399 -19.60 4.54 5.85
N TYR A 400 -19.89 3.40 6.48
CA TYR A 400 -19.11 2.18 6.23
C TYR A 400 -19.13 1.84 4.74
N SER A 401 -18.03 1.29 4.23
CA SER A 401 -18.05 0.73 2.88
C SER A 401 -18.96 -0.50 2.85
N GLU A 402 -19.57 -0.76 1.69
CA GLU A 402 -20.40 -1.94 1.53
C GLU A 402 -19.62 -3.24 1.77
N LEU A 403 -18.33 -3.28 1.40
CA LEU A 403 -17.45 -4.40 1.70
C LEU A 403 -17.37 -4.64 3.20
N GLU A 404 -17.15 -3.58 4.00
CA GLU A 404 -17.08 -3.70 5.46
C GLU A 404 -18.38 -4.26 6.05
N ILE A 405 -19.54 -3.77 5.60
CA ILE A 405 -20.86 -4.27 6.01
C ILE A 405 -21.01 -5.75 5.65
N LEU A 406 -20.69 -6.14 4.41
CA LEU A 406 -20.81 -7.52 3.95
C LEU A 406 -19.85 -8.47 4.69
N GLN A 407 -18.65 -8.02 5.05
CA GLN A 407 -17.70 -8.79 5.87
C GLN A 407 -18.20 -8.95 7.30
N MET A 408 -18.75 -7.89 7.91
CA MET A 408 -19.39 -7.95 9.24
C MET A 408 -20.56 -8.96 9.22
N MET A 409 -21.47 -8.84 8.24
CA MET A 409 -22.59 -9.77 8.03
C MET A 409 -22.13 -11.21 7.80
N GLY A 410 -20.98 -11.39 7.14
CA GLY A 410 -20.37 -12.70 6.89
C GLY A 410 -20.00 -13.48 8.15
N ARG A 411 -19.90 -12.80 9.30
CA ARG A 411 -19.63 -13.43 10.61
C ARG A 411 -20.87 -14.08 11.25
N ALA A 412 -22.07 -13.77 10.76
CA ALA A 412 -23.32 -14.33 11.27
C ALA A 412 -23.60 -15.72 10.67
N GLY A 413 -23.77 -16.73 11.53
CA GLY A 413 -24.14 -18.08 11.14
C GLY A 413 -23.02 -18.86 10.46
N ARG A 414 -22.60 -19.98 11.07
CA ARG A 414 -21.66 -20.94 10.47
C ARG A 414 -22.05 -22.38 10.70
N PRO A 415 -21.75 -23.29 9.75
CA PRO A 415 -22.24 -24.68 9.80
C PRO A 415 -21.85 -25.42 11.09
N GLN A 416 -20.68 -25.10 11.64
CA GLN A 416 -20.16 -25.70 12.87
C GLN A 416 -20.99 -25.36 14.12
N PHE A 417 -21.78 -24.28 14.09
CA PHE A 417 -22.45 -23.71 15.28
C PHE A 417 -23.98 -23.60 15.16
N GLY A 418 -24.56 -23.91 14.00
CA GLY A 418 -26.01 -23.91 13.81
C GLY A 418 -26.47 -23.94 12.35
N LYS A 419 -27.78 -24.14 12.16
CA LYS A 419 -28.45 -24.19 10.84
C LYS A 419 -28.93 -22.81 10.35
N GLU A 420 -29.01 -21.84 11.27
CA GLU A 420 -29.46 -20.48 10.99
C GLU A 420 -28.53 -19.47 11.67
N GLY A 421 -28.51 -18.25 11.14
CA GLY A 421 -27.90 -17.08 11.76
C GLY A 421 -28.76 -15.84 11.53
N SER A 422 -28.50 -14.78 12.26
CA SER A 422 -29.22 -13.51 12.15
C SER A 422 -28.25 -12.34 12.05
N CYS A 423 -28.58 -11.36 11.20
CA CYS A 423 -27.87 -10.10 11.12
C CYS A 423 -28.84 -8.94 11.22
N VAL A 424 -28.52 -8.01 12.11
CA VAL A 424 -29.31 -6.81 12.38
C VAL A 424 -28.46 -5.57 12.10
N ILE A 425 -28.94 -4.68 11.25
CA ILE A 425 -28.35 -3.36 11.01
C ILE A 425 -29.19 -2.32 11.73
N MET A 426 -28.56 -1.51 12.59
CA MET A 426 -29.17 -0.38 13.27
C MET A 426 -28.66 0.91 12.63
N THR A 427 -29.54 1.63 11.95
CA THR A 427 -29.19 2.83 11.17
C THR A 427 -30.18 3.96 11.41
N LYS A 428 -29.93 5.12 10.82
CA LYS A 428 -30.87 6.23 10.84
C LYS A 428 -32.08 5.91 9.94
N LEU A 429 -33.24 6.48 10.26
CA LEU A 429 -34.49 6.15 9.58
C LEU A 429 -34.46 6.46 8.06
N ASP A 430 -33.80 7.54 7.68
CA ASP A 430 -33.57 7.97 6.29
C ASP A 430 -32.66 7.02 5.51
N GLN A 431 -31.69 6.39 6.18
CA GLN A 431 -30.78 5.42 5.57
C GLN A 431 -31.34 3.99 5.49
N LYS A 432 -32.48 3.70 6.14
CA LYS A 432 -33.05 2.34 6.23
C LYS A 432 -33.20 1.67 4.85
N LEU A 433 -33.83 2.35 3.90
CA LEU A 433 -34.11 1.79 2.57
C LEU A 433 -32.82 1.45 1.80
N LYS A 434 -31.78 2.28 1.96
CA LYS A 434 -30.45 2.04 1.37
C LYS A 434 -29.86 0.74 1.89
N TYR A 435 -29.83 0.55 3.21
CA TYR A 435 -29.28 -0.67 3.81
C TYR A 435 -30.16 -1.90 3.56
N GLU A 436 -31.46 -1.75 3.38
CA GLU A 436 -32.33 -2.84 2.90
C GLU A 436 -31.97 -3.25 1.47
N GLY A 437 -31.73 -2.30 0.57
CA GLY A 437 -31.24 -2.55 -0.79
C GLY A 437 -29.87 -3.23 -0.81
N LEU A 438 -28.92 -2.73 -0.01
CA LEU A 438 -27.58 -3.33 0.15
C LEU A 438 -27.65 -4.79 0.57
N VAL A 439 -28.43 -5.07 1.61
CA VAL A 439 -28.53 -6.40 2.21
C VAL A 439 -29.26 -7.38 1.29
N ASN A 440 -30.15 -6.88 0.43
CA ASN A 440 -30.80 -7.65 -0.63
C ASN A 440 -29.95 -7.77 -1.91
N GLY A 441 -28.89 -6.97 -2.03
CA GLY A 441 -27.97 -6.96 -3.16
C GLY A 441 -28.65 -6.50 -4.43
N THR A 442 -29.34 -5.36 -4.40
CA THR A 442 -30.08 -4.79 -5.56
C THR A 442 -29.32 -3.69 -6.29
N GLU A 443 -28.19 -3.23 -5.76
CA GLU A 443 -27.42 -2.11 -6.33
C GLU A 443 -26.37 -2.60 -7.35
N GLU A 444 -26.38 -2.02 -8.55
CA GLU A 444 -25.42 -2.34 -9.60
C GLU A 444 -24.02 -1.83 -9.27
N VAL A 445 -22.99 -2.57 -9.69
CA VAL A 445 -21.60 -2.18 -9.50
C VAL A 445 -21.16 -1.28 -10.65
N GLU A 446 -20.70 -0.08 -10.32
CA GLU A 446 -20.11 0.89 -11.26
C GLU A 446 -18.59 0.94 -11.15
N SER A 447 -17.91 1.35 -12.22
CA SER A 447 -16.46 1.54 -12.23
C SER A 447 -16.06 2.84 -11.53
N GLN A 448 -14.89 2.83 -10.89
CA GLN A 448 -14.23 4.00 -10.31
C GLN A 448 -12.97 4.41 -11.08
N LEU A 449 -12.73 3.86 -12.28
CA LEU A 449 -11.50 4.06 -13.06
C LEU A 449 -11.16 5.54 -13.29
N LEU A 450 -12.18 6.38 -13.56
CA LEU A 450 -12.00 7.80 -13.87
C LEU A 450 -11.26 8.58 -12.78
N HIS A 451 -11.39 8.17 -11.51
CA HIS A 451 -10.69 8.82 -10.39
C HIS A 451 -9.16 8.76 -10.47
N LYS A 452 -8.62 7.74 -11.17
CA LYS A 452 -7.18 7.52 -11.33
C LYS A 452 -6.77 7.36 -12.80
N LEU A 453 -7.62 7.81 -13.73
CA LEU A 453 -7.41 7.59 -15.16
C LEU A 453 -6.07 8.17 -15.63
N ASP A 454 -5.74 9.38 -15.19
CA ASP A 454 -4.49 10.07 -15.56
C ASP A 454 -3.25 9.23 -15.21
N GLU A 455 -3.24 8.60 -14.03
CA GLU A 455 -2.15 7.71 -13.59
C GLU A 455 -1.98 6.51 -14.52
N PHE A 456 -3.08 5.87 -14.90
CA PHE A 456 -3.04 4.67 -15.74
C PHE A 456 -2.73 4.98 -17.20
N LEU A 457 -3.17 6.14 -17.72
CA LEU A 457 -2.82 6.58 -19.07
C LEU A 457 -1.31 6.84 -19.18
N VAL A 458 -0.73 7.59 -18.24
CA VAL A 458 0.72 7.85 -18.23
C VAL A 458 1.51 6.54 -18.04
N ALA A 459 1.04 5.64 -17.17
CA ALA A 459 1.65 4.32 -17.03
C ALA A 459 1.57 3.49 -18.31
N GLY A 460 0.43 3.54 -19.02
CA GLY A 460 0.27 2.87 -20.31
C GLY A 460 1.21 3.41 -21.39
N VAL A 461 1.45 4.73 -21.42
CA VAL A 461 2.43 5.36 -22.32
C VAL A 461 3.86 4.97 -21.94
N SER A 462 4.21 5.03 -20.64
CA SER A 462 5.53 4.64 -20.14
C SER A 462 5.90 3.19 -20.45
N LEU A 463 4.91 2.28 -20.44
CA LEU A 463 5.10 0.87 -20.77
C LEU A 463 5.02 0.57 -22.28
N GLY A 464 4.77 1.58 -23.13
CA GLY A 464 4.61 1.40 -24.58
C GLY A 464 3.30 0.71 -24.99
N HIS A 465 2.35 0.50 -24.07
CA HIS A 465 1.03 -0.06 -24.40
C HIS A 465 0.10 0.97 -25.05
N ILE A 466 0.30 2.25 -24.74
CA ILE A 466 -0.45 3.37 -25.30
C ILE A 466 0.54 4.24 -26.10
N THR A 467 0.57 4.05 -27.41
CA THR A 467 1.44 4.81 -28.32
C THR A 467 0.69 5.94 -29.03
N ASN A 468 -0.63 5.90 -29.11
CA ASN A 468 -1.44 6.92 -29.77
C ASN A 468 -2.90 6.90 -29.26
N ALA A 469 -3.73 7.85 -29.73
CA ALA A 469 -5.12 7.96 -29.29
C ALA A 469 -5.94 6.69 -29.57
N ALA A 470 -5.68 5.97 -30.66
CA ALA A 470 -6.39 4.72 -30.98
C ALA A 470 -6.03 3.61 -29.99
N SER A 471 -4.74 3.45 -29.67
CA SER A 471 -4.30 2.49 -28.64
C SER A 471 -4.85 2.83 -27.25
N ALA A 472 -4.99 4.12 -26.89
CA ALA A 472 -5.62 4.54 -25.64
C ALA A 472 -7.09 4.12 -25.56
N ILE A 473 -7.84 4.27 -26.67
CA ILE A 473 -9.23 3.81 -26.77
C ILE A 473 -9.30 2.29 -26.65
N ASN A 474 -8.40 1.55 -27.33
CA ASN A 474 -8.35 0.10 -27.22
C ASN A 474 -8.03 -0.36 -25.80
N TRP A 475 -7.15 0.34 -25.09
CA TRP A 475 -6.90 0.08 -23.69
C TRP A 475 -8.17 0.30 -22.84
N ILE A 476 -8.88 1.42 -23.02
CA ILE A 476 -10.15 1.67 -22.32
C ILE A 476 -11.20 0.60 -22.61
N LYS A 477 -11.32 0.14 -23.85
CA LYS A 477 -12.22 -0.96 -24.24
C LYS A 477 -11.94 -2.27 -23.49
N SER A 478 -10.71 -2.46 -22.99
CA SER A 478 -10.34 -3.63 -22.19
C SER A 478 -10.73 -3.53 -20.71
N THR A 479 -11.24 -2.39 -20.24
CA THR A 479 -11.55 -2.13 -18.84
C THR A 479 -13.06 -2.26 -18.54
N PHE A 480 -13.42 -2.45 -17.27
CA PHE A 480 -14.82 -2.56 -16.85
C PHE A 480 -15.59 -1.25 -17.06
N PHE A 481 -14.92 -0.10 -16.90
CA PHE A 481 -15.44 1.22 -17.17
C PHE A 481 -16.08 1.32 -18.56
N TYR A 482 -15.45 0.80 -19.61
CA TYR A 482 -16.05 0.85 -20.95
C TYR A 482 -17.40 0.12 -20.99
N HIS A 483 -17.47 -1.11 -20.46
CA HIS A 483 -18.71 -1.89 -20.43
C HIS A 483 -19.82 -1.18 -19.65
N ARG A 484 -19.49 -0.56 -18.51
CA ARG A 484 -20.45 0.22 -17.72
C ARG A 484 -20.85 1.53 -18.38
N TYR A 485 -19.92 2.24 -19.00
CA TYR A 485 -20.19 3.49 -19.69
C TYR A 485 -21.17 3.28 -20.86
N ILE A 486 -21.04 2.19 -21.62
CA ILE A 486 -21.98 1.86 -22.71
C ILE A 486 -23.39 1.55 -22.17
N ARG A 487 -23.50 0.89 -21.00
CA ARG A 487 -24.78 0.52 -20.38
C ARG A 487 -25.47 1.68 -19.66
N ASN A 488 -24.70 2.43 -18.88
CA ASN A 488 -25.18 3.54 -18.05
C ASN A 488 -24.25 4.76 -18.21
N PRO A 489 -24.32 5.49 -19.34
CA PRO A 489 -23.48 6.68 -19.54
C PRO A 489 -23.68 7.73 -18.43
N TYR A 490 -24.91 7.85 -17.90
CA TYR A 490 -25.30 8.89 -16.93
C TYR A 490 -24.58 8.81 -15.59
N ALA A 491 -24.06 7.64 -15.21
CA ALA A 491 -23.18 7.50 -14.06
C ALA A 491 -21.85 8.26 -14.22
N TYR A 492 -21.44 8.54 -15.47
CA TYR A 492 -20.13 9.11 -15.80
C TYR A 492 -20.27 10.54 -16.36
N SER A 493 -20.75 11.44 -15.51
CA SER A 493 -21.06 12.84 -15.88
C SER A 493 -19.88 13.58 -16.52
N GLU A 494 -18.64 13.25 -16.15
CA GLU A 494 -17.41 13.84 -16.71
C GLU A 494 -17.28 13.63 -18.22
N VAL A 495 -17.73 12.48 -18.73
CA VAL A 495 -17.70 12.14 -20.16
C VAL A 495 -18.88 12.78 -20.89
N ILE A 496 -20.03 12.90 -20.23
CA ILE A 496 -21.24 13.47 -20.83
C ILE A 496 -21.13 14.99 -21.08
N LYS A 497 -20.22 15.69 -20.40
CA LYS A 497 -19.98 17.13 -20.62
C LYS A 497 -19.69 17.49 -22.08
N PHE A 498 -19.26 16.52 -22.91
CA PHE A 498 -18.99 16.69 -24.34
C PHE A 498 -20.25 16.63 -25.24
N LYS A 499 -21.46 16.72 -24.67
CA LYS A 499 -22.78 16.66 -25.34
C LYS A 499 -22.90 17.61 -26.54
N LEU A 500 -22.53 17.11 -27.71
CA LEU A 500 -22.93 17.59 -29.03
C LEU A 500 -23.28 16.34 -29.84
N TYR A 501 -24.52 16.19 -30.29
CA TYR A 501 -25.09 15.16 -31.19
C TYR A 501 -24.13 14.08 -31.73
N LYS A 502 -23.61 13.21 -30.87
CA LYS A 502 -22.60 12.19 -31.17
C LYS A 502 -22.97 10.87 -30.50
N SER A 503 -22.53 9.76 -31.09
CA SER A 503 -22.64 8.43 -30.47
C SER A 503 -21.88 8.38 -29.15
N THR A 504 -22.29 7.48 -28.25
CA THR A 504 -21.64 7.26 -26.93
C THR A 504 -20.13 7.02 -27.07
N GLU A 505 -19.71 6.23 -28.05
CA GLU A 505 -18.29 5.97 -28.30
C GLU A 505 -17.51 7.21 -28.76
N SER A 506 -18.13 8.06 -29.60
CA SER A 506 -17.49 9.29 -30.08
C SER A 506 -17.34 10.33 -28.96
N LEU A 507 -18.26 10.35 -27.98
CA LEU A 507 -18.12 11.14 -26.75
C LEU A 507 -16.93 10.66 -25.91
N LEU A 508 -16.80 9.34 -25.72
CA LEU A 508 -15.67 8.75 -25.01
C LEU A 508 -14.34 9.06 -25.70
N GLU A 509 -14.27 8.93 -27.02
CA GLU A 509 -13.07 9.30 -27.78
C GLU A 509 -12.72 10.78 -27.61
N SER A 510 -13.71 11.67 -27.67
CA SER A 510 -13.50 13.12 -27.47
C SER A 510 -12.97 13.42 -26.06
N PHE A 511 -13.53 12.75 -25.04
CA PHE A 511 -13.06 12.85 -23.66
C PHE A 511 -11.61 12.36 -23.51
N LEU A 512 -11.26 11.19 -24.06
CA LEU A 512 -9.90 10.64 -23.99
C LEU A 512 -8.90 11.53 -24.72
N ARG A 513 -9.25 12.08 -25.89
CA ARG A 513 -8.41 13.04 -26.60
C ARG A 513 -8.17 14.32 -25.76
N SER A 514 -9.19 14.80 -25.05
CA SER A 514 -9.03 15.91 -24.11
C SER A 514 -8.07 15.55 -22.98
N LYS A 515 -8.22 14.34 -22.41
CA LYS A 515 -7.35 13.86 -21.33
C LYS A 515 -5.88 13.71 -21.76
N MET A 516 -5.63 13.13 -22.93
CA MET A 516 -4.26 13.06 -23.47
C MET A 516 -3.67 14.45 -23.71
N ARG A 517 -4.48 15.42 -24.15
CA ARG A 517 -4.04 16.82 -24.28
C ARG A 517 -3.73 17.47 -22.93
N GLU A 518 -4.53 17.21 -21.90
CA GLU A 518 -4.25 17.66 -20.53
C GLU A 518 -2.92 17.11 -20.02
N LEU A 519 -2.66 15.81 -20.24
CA LEU A 519 -1.40 15.17 -19.88
C LEU A 519 -0.20 15.77 -20.63
N TRP A 520 -0.36 16.03 -21.93
CA TRP A 520 0.65 16.70 -22.76
C TRP A 520 0.93 18.13 -22.26
N ASN A 521 -0.11 18.94 -22.03
CA ASN A 521 0.02 20.28 -21.47
C ASN A 521 0.70 20.30 -20.10
N SER A 522 0.49 19.25 -19.30
CA SER A 522 1.15 19.07 -17.99
C SER A 522 2.58 18.53 -18.08
N ARG A 523 3.12 18.32 -19.29
CA ARG A 523 4.44 17.72 -19.55
C ARG A 523 4.62 16.32 -18.99
N MET A 524 3.54 15.57 -18.75
CA MET A 524 3.62 14.15 -18.33
C MET A 524 3.92 13.22 -19.50
N ILE A 525 3.44 13.60 -20.68
CA ILE A 525 3.70 12.94 -21.95
C ILE A 525 4.13 13.97 -22.98
N ASP A 526 4.83 13.52 -24.00
CA ASP A 526 5.24 14.29 -25.17
C ASP A 526 4.77 13.58 -26.45
N ILE A 527 4.81 14.28 -27.58
CA ILE A 527 4.46 13.72 -28.90
C ILE A 527 5.71 13.76 -29.78
N ARG A 528 6.25 12.60 -30.13
CA ARG A 528 7.41 12.45 -31.04
C ARG A 528 7.00 11.54 -32.18
N ASP A 529 7.26 11.98 -33.42
CA ASP A 529 6.91 11.20 -34.63
C ASP A 529 5.46 10.68 -34.69
N LYS A 530 4.52 11.49 -34.15
CA LYS A 530 3.08 11.19 -33.99
C LYS A 530 2.71 10.18 -32.91
N ASP A 531 3.70 9.63 -32.20
CA ASP A 531 3.50 8.73 -31.08
C ASP A 531 3.64 9.46 -29.74
N PHE A 532 2.89 8.99 -28.75
CA PHE A 532 2.98 9.41 -27.36
C PHE A 532 4.24 8.79 -26.74
N VAL A 533 5.06 9.64 -26.15
CA VAL A 533 6.27 9.25 -25.42
C VAL A 533 6.15 9.78 -24.00
N CYS A 534 6.57 8.98 -23.02
CA CYS A 534 6.57 9.45 -21.63
C CYS A 534 7.75 10.41 -21.41
N THR A 535 7.52 11.54 -20.75
CA THR A 535 8.60 12.45 -20.36
C THR A 535 9.33 11.92 -19.13
N LEU A 536 10.42 12.58 -18.70
CA LEU A 536 11.03 12.27 -17.40
C LEU A 536 10.04 12.47 -16.26
N TYR A 537 9.17 13.48 -16.30
CA TYR A 537 8.16 13.73 -15.27
C TYR A 537 7.15 12.58 -15.17
N GLY A 538 6.64 12.12 -16.32
CA GLY A 538 5.74 10.96 -16.38
C GLY A 538 6.44 9.68 -15.93
N THR A 539 7.68 9.45 -16.35
CA THR A 539 8.49 8.30 -15.96
C THR A 539 8.77 8.31 -14.45
N THR A 540 9.06 9.48 -13.88
CA THR A 540 9.28 9.70 -12.45
C THR A 540 8.02 9.42 -11.64
N MET A 541 6.86 9.92 -12.11
CA MET A 541 5.56 9.63 -11.53
C MET A 541 5.31 8.12 -11.45
N MET A 542 5.66 7.41 -12.53
CA MET A 542 5.52 5.98 -12.69
C MET A 542 6.45 5.19 -11.76
N LYS A 543 7.74 5.50 -11.80
CA LYS A 543 8.82 4.85 -11.03
C LYS A 543 8.56 4.92 -9.52
N TYR A 544 8.09 6.06 -9.03
CA TYR A 544 7.86 6.29 -7.60
C TYR A 544 6.40 6.12 -7.17
N TYR A 545 5.50 5.77 -8.09
CA TYR A 545 4.07 5.54 -7.86
C TYR A 545 3.41 6.75 -7.15
N LEU A 546 3.51 7.91 -7.78
CA LEU A 546 3.02 9.20 -7.26
C LEU A 546 1.79 9.68 -8.03
N ASN A 547 0.99 10.53 -7.38
CA ASN A 547 -0.11 11.23 -8.02
C ASN A 547 0.42 12.27 -9.03
N PRO A 548 -0.20 12.40 -10.22
CA PRO A 548 0.18 13.40 -11.21
C PRO A 548 0.12 14.84 -10.67
N LYS A 549 -0.78 15.11 -9.70
CA LYS A 549 -0.83 16.40 -9.00
C LYS A 549 0.43 16.67 -8.19
N SER A 550 0.97 15.67 -7.47
CA SER A 550 2.21 15.79 -6.69
C SER A 550 3.38 16.21 -7.57
N ILE A 551 3.53 15.57 -8.73
CA ILE A 551 4.58 15.90 -9.71
C ILE A 551 4.41 17.32 -10.25
N ARG A 552 3.18 17.71 -10.62
CA ARG A 552 2.89 19.08 -11.06
C ARG A 552 3.22 20.12 -10.00
N GLU A 553 2.96 19.84 -8.72
CA GLU A 553 3.33 20.75 -7.65
C GLU A 553 4.85 20.91 -7.54
N LEU A 554 5.62 19.81 -7.62
CA LEU A 554 7.08 19.86 -7.61
C LEU A 554 7.69 20.63 -8.80
N MET A 555 6.99 20.67 -9.94
CA MET A 555 7.45 21.36 -11.15
C MET A 555 7.24 22.88 -11.14
N LYS A 556 6.38 23.41 -10.26
CA LYS A 556 5.96 24.83 -10.31
C LYS A 556 7.00 25.79 -9.74
N ASP A 557 7.62 25.40 -8.65
CA ASP A 557 8.50 26.26 -7.87
C ASP A 557 9.96 25.86 -8.11
N ALA A 558 10.86 26.84 -8.03
CA ALA A 558 12.29 26.65 -8.22
C ALA A 558 13.09 27.41 -7.15
N ASN A 559 14.36 27.04 -6.97
CA ASN A 559 15.26 27.60 -5.98
C ASN A 559 14.80 27.47 -4.52
N LEU A 560 14.19 26.33 -4.18
CA LEU A 560 13.67 26.06 -2.84
C LEU A 560 14.80 25.77 -1.85
N ASP A 561 14.79 26.46 -0.72
CA ASP A 561 15.58 26.06 0.43
C ASP A 561 14.97 24.83 1.14
N VAL A 562 15.67 24.31 2.16
CA VAL A 562 15.23 23.11 2.89
C VAL A 562 13.88 23.33 3.60
N GLU A 563 13.60 24.54 4.10
CA GLU A 563 12.32 24.82 4.78
C GLU A 563 11.17 24.85 3.78
N GLN A 564 11.35 25.59 2.69
CA GLN A 564 10.37 25.70 1.61
C GLN A 564 10.09 24.34 0.97
N LEU A 565 11.11 23.49 0.81
CA LEU A 565 10.93 22.13 0.32
C LEU A 565 10.14 21.26 1.31
N ILE A 566 10.39 21.39 2.63
CA ILE A 566 9.59 20.70 3.66
C ILE A 566 8.13 21.15 3.60
N ASP A 567 7.87 22.46 3.48
CA ASP A 567 6.51 22.99 3.31
C ASP A 567 5.85 22.40 2.06
N LYS A 568 6.56 22.41 0.93
CA LYS A 568 6.07 21.87 -0.34
C LYS A 568 5.72 20.38 -0.27
N ILE A 569 6.57 19.57 0.37
CA ILE A 569 6.30 18.15 0.59
C ILE A 569 5.11 17.99 1.53
N SER A 570 4.99 18.82 2.57
CA SER A 570 3.92 18.73 3.57
C SER A 570 2.53 19.02 2.99
N GLU A 571 2.44 19.81 1.93
CA GLU A 571 1.22 20.14 1.19
C GLU A 571 0.86 19.15 0.08
N SER A 572 1.70 18.13 -0.15
CA SER A 572 1.52 17.16 -1.22
C SER A 572 0.22 16.35 -1.07
N PRO A 573 -0.52 16.09 -2.18
CA PRO A 573 -1.75 15.31 -2.13
C PRO A 573 -1.52 13.84 -1.74
N GLU A 574 -0.27 13.35 -1.72
CA GLU A 574 0.06 12.04 -1.15
C GLU A 574 -0.36 11.90 0.32
N PHE A 575 -0.46 13.02 1.05
CA PHE A 575 -0.80 13.07 2.47
C PHE A 575 -2.28 13.36 2.75
N GLU A 576 -3.14 13.39 1.73
CA GLU A 576 -4.58 13.71 1.86
C GLU A 576 -5.30 12.84 2.92
N GLU A 577 -4.85 11.61 3.15
CA GLU A 577 -5.43 10.69 4.13
C GLU A 577 -5.05 11.00 5.59
N ILE A 578 -3.98 11.77 5.83
CA ILE A 578 -3.46 12.08 7.16
C ILE A 578 -3.99 13.43 7.62
N GLU A 579 -4.83 13.39 8.66
CA GLU A 579 -5.43 14.60 9.20
C GLU A 579 -5.00 14.90 10.64
N LEU A 580 -4.96 16.20 10.99
CA LEU A 580 -4.73 16.66 12.35
C LEU A 580 -6.01 16.57 13.19
N LYS A 581 -6.07 15.62 14.12
CA LYS A 581 -7.25 15.44 14.98
C LYS A 581 -7.24 16.43 16.14
N SER A 582 -8.43 16.83 16.60
CA SER A 582 -8.59 17.78 17.72
C SER A 582 -7.82 17.33 18.99
N MET A 583 -7.89 16.04 19.35
CA MET A 583 -7.17 15.49 20.51
C MET A 583 -5.65 15.47 20.35
N GLU A 584 -5.14 15.56 19.12
CA GLU A 584 -3.70 15.54 18.81
C GLU A 584 -3.09 16.96 18.77
N LYS A 585 -3.91 18.02 18.72
CA LYS A 585 -3.42 19.41 18.60
C LYS A 585 -2.46 19.82 19.71
N GLN A 586 -2.75 19.43 20.96
CA GLN A 586 -1.89 19.69 22.12
C GLN A 586 -0.53 19.00 21.95
N LEU A 587 -0.54 17.74 21.50
CA LEU A 587 0.68 16.94 21.25
C LEU A 587 1.57 17.64 20.21
N PHE A 588 1.01 17.97 19.04
CA PHE A 588 1.78 18.59 17.97
C PHE A 588 2.26 20.00 18.33
N LYS A 589 1.49 20.75 19.12
CA LYS A 589 1.96 22.02 19.70
C LYS A 589 3.21 21.82 20.57
N LEU A 590 3.20 20.83 21.46
CA LEU A 590 4.35 20.54 22.34
C LEU A 590 5.58 20.09 21.54
N ILE A 591 5.39 19.25 20.52
CA ILE A 591 6.48 18.79 19.66
C ILE A 591 7.07 19.97 18.87
N ASN A 592 6.23 20.80 18.26
CA ASN A 592 6.68 21.96 17.47
C ASN A 592 7.53 22.96 18.28
N LEU A 593 7.31 23.03 19.59
CA LEU A 593 8.07 23.91 20.49
C LEU A 593 9.41 23.31 20.95
N GLN A 594 9.70 22.03 20.69
CA GLN A 594 10.96 21.40 21.07
C GLN A 594 12.16 22.08 20.37
N PRO A 595 13.31 22.21 21.05
CA PRO A 595 14.47 22.95 20.51
C PRO A 595 15.11 22.26 19.30
N ASN A 596 14.98 20.94 19.18
CA ASN A 596 15.54 20.18 18.06
C ASN A 596 14.69 20.26 16.78
N ILE A 597 13.45 20.76 16.83
CA ILE A 597 12.64 21.04 15.62
C ILE A 597 13.17 22.34 14.99
N ARG A 598 13.77 22.22 13.80
CA ARG A 598 14.47 23.32 13.13
C ARG A 598 13.49 24.31 12.49
N PHE A 599 12.55 23.82 11.70
CA PHE A 599 11.63 24.61 10.90
C PHE A 599 10.24 24.56 11.52
N LYS A 600 9.99 25.48 12.45
CA LYS A 600 8.75 25.48 13.24
C LYS A 600 7.57 25.93 12.38
N THR A 601 6.42 25.29 12.58
CA THR A 601 5.14 25.80 12.05
C THR A 601 4.66 26.99 12.88
N LYS A 602 3.47 27.51 12.57
CA LYS A 602 2.74 28.41 13.47
C LYS A 602 2.69 27.83 14.90
N ALA A 603 2.75 28.70 15.91
CA ALA A 603 2.82 28.30 17.32
C ALA A 603 1.68 27.37 17.78
N LYS A 604 0.55 27.37 17.06
CA LYS A 604 -0.52 26.38 17.17
C LYS A 604 -0.71 25.72 15.79
N PRO A 605 -0.40 24.42 15.65
CA PRO A 605 -0.70 23.66 14.43
C PRO A 605 -2.21 23.56 14.22
N GLU A 606 -2.68 23.91 13.03
CA GLU A 606 -4.11 23.95 12.70
C GLU A 606 -4.48 23.08 11.51
N THR A 607 -3.55 22.88 10.58
CA THR A 607 -3.75 22.18 9.33
C THR A 607 -3.13 20.79 9.33
N SER A 608 -3.57 19.93 8.39
CA SER A 608 -2.90 18.66 8.12
C SER A 608 -1.46 18.86 7.66
N ALA A 609 -1.18 19.89 6.84
CA ALA A 609 0.16 20.24 6.40
C ALA A 609 1.09 20.56 7.60
N ASP A 610 0.61 21.31 8.61
CA ASP A 610 1.40 21.56 9.84
C ASP A 610 1.78 20.24 10.54
N LYS A 611 0.84 19.29 10.62
CA LYS A 611 1.10 17.96 11.19
C LYS A 611 2.16 17.21 10.38
N ILE A 612 2.08 17.24 9.05
CA ILE A 612 3.08 16.58 8.19
C ILE A 612 4.46 17.24 8.33
N LYS A 613 4.54 18.58 8.34
CA LYS A 613 5.79 19.34 8.55
C LYS A 613 6.47 18.97 9.86
N ILE A 614 5.70 18.81 10.93
CA ILE A 614 6.25 18.37 12.23
C ILE A 614 6.68 16.90 12.17
N LEU A 615 5.88 16.01 11.57
CA LEU A 615 6.20 14.58 11.47
C LEU A 615 7.45 14.31 10.61
N LEU A 616 7.66 15.06 9.54
CA LEU A 616 8.86 15.01 8.71
C LEU A 616 10.12 15.26 9.54
N GLN A 617 10.06 16.24 10.43
CA GLN A 617 11.21 16.64 11.26
C GLN A 617 11.34 15.79 12.53
N ALA A 618 10.28 15.08 12.93
CA ALA A 618 10.21 14.36 14.20
C ALA A 618 11.33 13.33 14.38
N GLU A 619 11.63 12.53 13.35
CA GLU A 619 12.63 11.47 13.42
C GLU A 619 14.08 12.03 13.40
N PRO A 620 14.47 12.91 12.44
CA PRO A 620 15.78 13.55 12.46
C PRO A 620 16.07 14.36 13.72
N SER A 621 15.06 15.04 14.27
CA SER A 621 15.16 15.83 15.50
C SER A 621 15.23 14.99 16.79
N GLY A 622 15.02 13.67 16.69
CA GLY A 622 15.01 12.78 17.85
C GLY A 622 13.90 13.11 18.84
N THR A 623 12.74 13.51 18.32
CA THR A 623 11.63 13.92 19.19
C THR A 623 11.12 12.75 20.03
N GLU A 624 11.05 12.98 21.33
CA GLU A 624 10.37 12.10 22.26
C GLU A 624 9.00 12.69 22.61
N ILE A 625 7.99 11.81 22.70
CA ILE A 625 6.68 12.20 23.21
C ILE A 625 6.85 12.46 24.70
N SER A 626 6.83 13.73 25.09
CA SER A 626 6.95 14.12 26.50
C SER A 626 5.85 13.48 27.35
N ASN A 627 6.15 13.23 28.63
CA ASN A 627 5.21 12.67 29.61
C ASN A 627 4.12 13.70 29.99
N PHE A 628 3.27 14.10 29.05
CA PHE A 628 2.06 14.87 29.35
C PHE A 628 0.84 13.95 29.45
N GLN A 629 -0.23 14.44 30.06
CA GLN A 629 -1.47 13.70 30.24
C GLN A 629 -2.07 13.30 28.88
N GLY A 630 -2.17 12.00 28.61
CA GLY A 630 -2.65 11.46 27.32
C GLY A 630 -1.56 11.03 26.33
N SER A 631 -0.28 11.30 26.62
CA SER A 631 0.88 10.84 25.82
C SER A 631 0.84 9.35 25.48
N LYS A 632 0.61 8.49 26.49
CA LYS A 632 0.49 7.02 26.31
C LYS A 632 -0.64 6.62 25.34
N THR A 633 -1.73 7.38 25.33
CA THR A 633 -2.90 7.10 24.47
C THR A 633 -2.64 7.52 23.03
N LEU A 634 -1.90 8.62 22.81
CA LEU A 634 -1.65 9.19 21.49
C LEU A 634 -0.38 8.63 20.82
N ALA A 635 0.55 8.08 21.59
CA ALA A 635 1.83 7.56 21.08
C ALA A 635 1.70 6.53 19.96
N PRO A 636 0.78 5.54 20.00
CA PRO A 636 0.61 4.60 18.90
C PRO A 636 0.19 5.31 17.59
N GLY A 637 -0.72 6.28 17.68
CA GLY A 637 -1.18 7.04 16.50
C GLY A 637 -0.06 7.89 15.89
N PHE A 638 0.66 8.62 16.74
CA PHE A 638 1.83 9.41 16.32
C PHE A 638 2.89 8.54 15.62
N ASN A 639 3.25 7.40 16.20
CA ASN A 639 4.26 6.52 15.62
C ASN A 639 3.81 5.90 14.29
N CYS A 640 2.52 5.54 14.17
CA CYS A 640 1.96 5.08 12.90
C CYS A 640 2.04 6.17 11.82
N ASP A 641 1.56 7.38 12.12
CA ASP A 641 1.55 8.50 11.17
C ASP A 641 2.99 8.85 10.76
N LYS A 642 3.93 8.88 11.70
CA LYS A 642 5.36 9.12 11.45
C LYS A 642 5.95 8.13 10.44
N VAL A 643 5.65 6.84 10.58
CA VAL A 643 6.13 5.80 9.65
C VAL A 643 5.51 5.96 8.26
N ILE A 644 4.22 6.29 8.19
CA ILE A 644 3.53 6.52 6.90
C ILE A 644 4.12 7.75 6.20
N VAL A 645 4.32 8.85 6.94
CA VAL A 645 4.93 10.07 6.41
C VAL A 645 6.31 9.78 5.87
N ALA A 646 7.21 9.19 6.68
CA ALA A 646 8.56 8.85 6.24
C ALA A 646 8.59 8.00 4.95
N LYS A 647 7.73 6.96 4.85
CA LYS A 647 7.64 6.10 3.66
C LYS A 647 7.17 6.86 2.41
N LYS A 648 6.17 7.74 2.53
CA LYS A 648 5.64 8.53 1.40
C LYS A 648 6.61 9.66 1.00
N SER A 649 7.21 10.34 1.98
CA SER A 649 8.17 11.42 1.76
C SER A 649 9.44 10.95 1.06
N HIS A 650 9.94 9.74 1.36
CA HIS A 650 11.10 9.19 0.65
C HIS A 650 10.84 9.10 -0.87
N ARG A 651 9.67 8.62 -1.30
CA ARG A 651 9.32 8.54 -2.73
C ARG A 651 9.16 9.92 -3.37
N LEU A 652 8.56 10.86 -2.65
CA LEU A 652 8.43 12.25 -3.11
C LEU A 652 9.78 12.92 -3.28
N LEU A 653 10.72 12.70 -2.36
CA LEU A 653 12.07 13.26 -2.45
C LEU A 653 12.88 12.67 -3.60
N GLN A 654 12.78 11.36 -3.80
CA GLN A 654 13.41 10.70 -4.95
C GLN A 654 12.85 11.23 -6.28
N ALA A 655 11.55 11.54 -6.34
CA ALA A 655 10.96 12.23 -7.48
C ALA A 655 11.43 13.69 -7.61
N ALA A 656 11.50 14.42 -6.50
CA ALA A 656 11.98 15.80 -6.47
C ALA A 656 13.43 15.92 -6.96
N ILE A 657 14.32 15.01 -6.53
CA ILE A 657 15.72 14.93 -7.00
C ILE A 657 15.75 14.77 -8.53
N ALA A 658 15.00 13.82 -9.08
CA ALA A 658 14.95 13.61 -10.53
C ALA A 658 14.39 14.82 -11.30
N ILE A 659 13.34 15.46 -10.77
CA ILE A 659 12.71 16.64 -11.38
C ILE A 659 13.64 17.86 -11.34
N TYR A 660 14.27 18.14 -10.20
CA TYR A 660 15.16 19.29 -10.06
C TYR A 660 16.47 19.11 -10.83
N GLN A 661 16.95 17.87 -10.96
CA GLN A 661 18.05 17.54 -11.85
C GLN A 661 17.71 17.87 -13.32
N GLU A 662 16.54 17.44 -13.80
CA GLU A 662 16.07 17.71 -15.17
C GLU A 662 15.86 19.20 -15.43
N ASN A 663 15.30 19.91 -14.46
CA ASN A 663 15.10 21.36 -14.51
C ASN A 663 16.40 22.16 -14.36
N LYS A 664 17.52 21.50 -14.03
CA LYS A 664 18.80 22.12 -13.66
C LYS A 664 18.67 23.15 -12.52
N ASP A 665 17.74 22.90 -11.60
CA ASP A 665 17.52 23.71 -10.41
C ASP A 665 18.44 23.23 -9.28
N LEU A 666 19.64 23.81 -9.25
CA LEU A 666 20.70 23.40 -8.33
C LEU A 666 20.29 23.58 -6.85
N SER A 667 19.67 24.71 -6.51
CA SER A 667 19.33 25.02 -5.10
C SER A 667 18.28 24.04 -4.55
N SER A 668 17.19 23.80 -5.30
CA SER A 668 16.19 22.80 -4.88
C SER A 668 16.76 21.39 -4.85
N LEU A 669 17.66 21.05 -5.79
CA LEU A 669 18.32 19.75 -5.84
C LEU A 669 19.19 19.50 -4.60
N GLU A 670 19.99 20.49 -4.18
CA GLU A 670 20.81 20.41 -2.98
C GLU A 670 19.94 20.25 -1.73
N SER A 671 18.87 21.03 -1.61
CA SER A 671 17.88 20.90 -0.54
C SER A 671 17.25 19.51 -0.50
N ALA A 672 16.92 18.93 -1.66
CA ALA A 672 16.31 17.61 -1.77
C ALA A 672 17.29 16.48 -1.40
N LEU A 673 18.54 16.54 -1.88
CA LEU A 673 19.61 15.58 -1.53
C LEU A 673 19.91 15.63 -0.03
N TYR A 674 20.01 16.83 0.54
CA TYR A 674 20.21 17.04 1.97
C TYR A 674 19.08 16.42 2.81
N LEU A 675 17.83 16.73 2.44
CA LEU A 675 16.66 16.28 3.18
C LEU A 675 16.46 14.77 3.07
N GLU A 676 16.68 14.19 1.89
CA GLU A 676 16.62 12.74 1.67
C GLU A 676 17.63 12.01 2.55
N ARG A 677 18.88 12.49 2.58
CA ARG A 677 19.93 11.95 3.44
C ARG A 677 19.56 12.05 4.93
N CYS A 678 19.05 13.18 5.38
CA CYS A 678 18.64 13.38 6.79
C CYS A 678 17.46 12.48 7.20
N LEU A 679 16.47 12.29 6.33
CA LEU A 679 15.30 11.44 6.62
C LEU A 679 15.66 9.96 6.61
N THR A 680 16.49 9.50 5.67
CA THR A 680 16.93 8.10 5.58
C THR A 680 17.85 7.72 6.74
N SER A 681 18.80 8.59 7.08
CA SER A 681 19.69 8.42 8.25
C SER A 681 18.99 8.66 9.60
N LYS A 682 17.81 9.29 9.59
CA LYS A 682 17.05 9.67 10.79
C LYS A 682 17.80 10.64 11.71
N ALA A 683 18.66 11.49 11.15
CA ALA A 683 19.43 12.48 11.87
C ALA A 683 19.62 13.75 11.04
N TRP A 684 19.68 14.91 11.70
CA TRP A 684 20.08 16.16 11.03
C TRP A 684 21.59 16.23 10.86
N GLU A 685 22.02 16.39 9.61
CA GLU A 685 23.43 16.66 9.29
C GLU A 685 23.89 18.00 9.84
N SER A 686 25.18 18.06 10.19
CA SER A 686 25.89 19.14 10.87
C SER A 686 25.37 19.44 12.29
N THR A 687 24.80 18.44 12.96
CA THR A 687 24.35 18.58 14.35
C THR A 687 24.80 17.40 15.21
N TYR A 688 24.81 17.56 16.54
CA TYR A 688 25.11 16.45 17.46
C TYR A 688 24.18 15.24 17.31
N LEU A 689 23.04 15.40 16.64
CA LEU A 689 22.11 14.32 16.36
C LEU A 689 22.65 13.33 15.33
N GLU A 690 23.67 13.68 14.53
CA GLU A 690 24.40 12.73 13.67
C GLU A 690 24.93 11.52 14.45
N LEU A 691 25.32 11.73 15.71
CA LEU A 691 25.88 10.71 16.59
C LEU A 691 24.86 9.61 16.92
N ARG A 692 23.54 9.87 16.75
CA ARG A 692 22.48 8.87 16.95
C ARG A 692 22.51 7.74 15.92
N GLN A 693 23.24 7.91 14.82
CA GLN A 693 23.46 6.84 13.84
C GLN A 693 24.39 5.74 14.37
N ILE A 694 25.17 6.03 15.41
CA ILE A 694 26.10 5.08 16.01
C ILE A 694 25.34 4.08 16.88
N GLU A 695 25.66 2.81 16.71
CA GLU A 695 24.99 1.74 17.44
C GLU A 695 25.22 1.90 18.95
N GLY A 696 24.14 1.89 19.73
CA GLY A 696 24.18 2.11 21.18
C GLY A 696 24.10 3.58 21.61
N VAL A 697 24.10 4.54 20.68
CA VAL A 697 23.95 5.98 20.99
C VAL A 697 22.51 6.43 20.76
N GLY A 698 21.74 6.52 21.85
CA GLY A 698 20.43 7.17 21.85
C GLY A 698 20.51 8.69 21.98
N LEU A 699 19.37 9.37 22.10
CA LEU A 699 19.31 10.84 22.27
C LEU A 699 20.13 11.33 23.47
N GLY A 700 19.99 10.69 24.63
CA GLY A 700 20.77 11.03 25.83
C GLY A 700 22.28 10.75 25.68
N GLY A 701 22.66 9.76 24.87
CA GLY A 701 24.07 9.50 24.56
C GLY A 701 24.67 10.60 23.68
N ALA A 702 23.93 11.04 22.66
CA ALA A 702 24.32 12.15 21.79
C ALA A 702 24.41 13.48 22.57
N GLN A 703 23.48 13.75 23.49
CA GLN A 703 23.54 14.93 24.37
C GLN A 703 24.77 14.90 25.27
N LYS A 704 25.11 13.75 25.84
CA LYS A 704 26.31 13.60 26.67
C LYS A 704 27.60 13.81 25.88
N LEU A 705 27.67 13.32 24.64
CA LEU A 705 28.80 13.59 23.74
C LEU A 705 28.93 15.09 23.44
N LYS A 706 27.80 15.75 23.16
CA LYS A 706 27.74 17.21 22.99
C LYS A 706 28.25 17.97 24.22
N GLU A 707 27.83 17.58 25.42
CA GLU A 707 28.30 18.18 26.68
C GLU A 707 29.83 18.04 26.87
N ASN A 708 30.46 17.05 26.23
CA ASN A 708 31.90 16.86 26.20
C ASN A 708 32.58 17.48 24.96
N GLY A 709 31.89 18.38 24.25
CA GLY A 709 32.44 19.11 23.10
C GLY A 709 32.50 18.30 21.80
N ILE A 710 31.75 17.20 21.69
CA ILE A 710 31.67 16.36 20.49
C ILE A 710 30.32 16.61 19.82
N ASP A 711 30.31 17.46 18.80
CA ASP A 711 29.11 17.95 18.11
C ASP A 711 28.80 17.20 16.81
N ASN A 712 29.69 16.37 16.27
CA ASN A 712 29.47 15.66 15.01
C ASN A 712 30.34 14.39 14.89
N LEU A 713 30.06 13.58 13.86
CA LEU A 713 30.78 12.32 13.62
C LEU A 713 32.25 12.52 13.25
N SER A 714 32.58 13.60 12.53
CA SER A 714 33.96 13.92 12.17
C SER A 714 34.83 14.13 13.42
N GLN A 715 34.34 14.90 14.39
CA GLN A 715 35.02 15.07 15.69
C GLN A 715 35.10 13.76 16.47
N ALA A 716 34.01 12.99 16.53
CA ALA A 716 33.99 11.70 17.23
C ALA A 716 35.01 10.69 16.64
N SER A 717 35.18 10.69 15.31
CA SER A 717 36.09 9.79 14.61
C SER A 717 37.57 10.04 14.93
N ARG A 718 37.93 11.26 15.36
CA ARG A 718 39.31 11.66 15.68
C ARG A 718 39.75 11.26 17.09
N LEU A 719 38.82 10.86 17.95
CA LEU A 719 39.14 10.50 19.33
C LEU A 719 39.98 9.21 19.39
N SER A 720 40.95 9.20 20.32
CA SER A 720 41.67 7.99 20.71
C SER A 720 40.80 7.12 21.62
N ARG A 721 41.20 5.84 21.78
CA ARG A 721 40.48 4.90 22.64
C ARG A 721 40.49 5.36 24.10
N GLU A 722 41.60 5.92 24.55
CA GLU A 722 41.80 6.45 25.90
C GLU A 722 40.90 7.65 26.14
N GLN A 723 40.88 8.62 25.22
CA GLN A 723 40.01 9.80 25.29
C GLN A 723 38.54 9.40 25.33
N PHE A 724 38.12 8.42 24.52
CA PHE A 724 36.74 7.97 24.49
C PHE A 724 36.32 7.26 25.79
N SER A 725 37.21 6.46 26.38
CA SER A 725 36.94 5.74 27.63
C SER A 725 36.63 6.68 28.81
N GLN A 726 37.18 7.89 28.79
CA GLN A 726 36.99 8.91 29.84
C GLN A 726 35.60 9.56 29.80
N LEU A 727 34.85 9.45 28.70
CA LEU A 727 33.55 10.10 28.50
C LEU A 727 32.40 9.46 29.32
N LYS A 728 32.66 8.37 30.06
CA LYS A 728 31.70 7.65 30.92
C LYS A 728 30.38 7.32 30.19
N ILE A 729 30.45 6.94 28.92
CA ILE A 729 29.29 6.57 28.11
C ILE A 729 28.95 5.09 28.36
N ARG A 730 27.66 4.74 28.39
CA ARG A 730 27.24 3.33 28.51
C ARG A 730 27.73 2.56 27.29
N ASN A 731 28.32 1.38 27.50
CA ASN A 731 28.90 0.56 26.43
C ASN A 731 29.97 1.29 25.59
N ALA A 732 30.79 2.16 26.21
CA ALA A 732 31.76 3.02 25.53
C ALA A 732 32.64 2.29 24.49
N GLU A 733 33.12 1.09 24.79
CA GLU A 733 33.94 0.30 23.86
C GLU A 733 33.18 -0.08 22.58
N LYS A 734 31.92 -0.52 22.70
CA LYS A 734 31.07 -0.84 21.52
C LYS A 734 30.79 0.41 20.69
N VAL A 735 30.52 1.53 21.36
CA VAL A 735 30.26 2.81 20.70
C VAL A 735 31.52 3.29 19.96
N PHE A 736 32.70 3.19 20.58
CA PHE A 736 33.98 3.54 19.96
C PHE A 736 34.25 2.69 18.71
N GLN A 737 34.06 1.37 18.81
CA GLN A 737 34.20 0.47 17.66
C GLN A 737 33.22 0.84 16.55
N SER A 738 31.96 1.13 16.89
CA SER A 738 30.94 1.55 15.92
C SER A 738 31.26 2.88 15.25
N ILE A 739 31.92 3.83 15.94
CA ILE A 739 32.40 5.09 15.34
C ILE A 739 33.52 4.79 14.33
N LYS A 740 34.49 3.95 14.69
CA LYS A 740 35.60 3.61 13.78
C LYS A 740 35.16 2.77 12.58
N SER A 741 34.12 1.95 12.74
CA SER A 741 33.51 1.17 11.66
C SER A 741 32.40 1.92 10.92
N PHE A 742 32.19 3.22 11.17
CA PHE A 742 31.16 3.98 10.47
C PHE A 742 31.52 4.14 8.98
N PRO A 743 30.53 4.07 8.05
CA PRO A 743 30.79 4.26 6.63
C PRO A 743 31.35 5.66 6.32
N ASP A 744 32.43 5.71 5.54
CA ASP A 744 33.06 6.97 5.12
C ASP A 744 33.39 6.95 3.62
N ILE A 745 33.52 8.15 3.05
CA ILE A 745 33.89 8.37 1.65
C ILE A 745 35.28 8.98 1.63
N ILE A 746 36.12 8.55 0.70
CA ILE A 746 37.32 9.26 0.28
C ILE A 746 37.07 9.74 -1.12
N LEU A 747 37.23 11.04 -1.32
CA LEU A 747 37.01 11.71 -2.60
C LEU A 747 38.30 12.41 -3.00
N GLN A 748 38.83 12.04 -4.15
CA GLN A 748 39.97 12.69 -4.79
C GLN A 748 39.56 13.16 -6.17
N SER A 749 40.10 14.29 -6.61
CA SER A 749 39.82 14.82 -7.95
C SER A 749 41.01 15.58 -8.50
N ALA A 750 41.36 15.35 -9.77
CA ALA A 750 42.42 16.05 -10.48
C ALA A 750 41.88 16.58 -11.81
N GLY A 751 42.18 17.85 -12.13
CA GLY A 751 41.74 18.52 -13.34
C GLY A 751 42.90 18.71 -14.31
N ALA A 752 42.64 18.58 -15.60
CA ALA A 752 43.57 18.88 -16.69
C ALA A 752 42.85 19.64 -17.82
N CYS A 753 43.45 20.75 -18.28
CA CYS A 753 42.96 21.50 -19.42
C CYS A 753 43.24 20.72 -20.72
N ILE A 754 42.20 20.43 -21.51
CA ILE A 754 42.30 19.71 -22.79
C ILE A 754 42.44 20.69 -23.96
N ALA A 755 41.67 21.78 -23.93
CA ALA A 755 41.64 22.75 -25.03
C ALA A 755 41.15 24.12 -24.55
N VAL A 756 41.67 25.19 -25.15
CA VAL A 756 41.26 26.58 -24.89
C VAL A 756 40.72 27.21 -26.17
N ASN A 757 39.44 27.62 -26.15
CA ASN A 757 38.77 28.31 -27.25
C ASN A 757 38.26 29.68 -26.76
N GLY A 758 39.13 30.69 -26.83
CA GLY A 758 38.83 32.03 -26.29
C GLY A 758 38.69 32.00 -24.77
N GLN A 759 37.54 32.43 -24.23
CA GLN A 759 37.26 32.37 -22.78
C GLN A 759 36.71 31.02 -22.30
N GLN A 760 36.41 30.08 -23.21
CA GLN A 760 35.96 28.74 -22.84
C GLN A 760 37.15 27.77 -22.78
N ILE A 761 37.27 27.08 -21.65
CA ILE A 761 38.23 26.02 -21.39
C ILE A 761 37.46 24.69 -21.38
N GLN A 762 37.97 23.71 -22.11
CA GLN A 762 37.50 22.33 -22.01
C GLN A 762 38.40 21.59 -21.02
N GLU A 763 37.81 21.07 -19.94
CA GLU A 763 38.54 20.38 -18.88
C GLU A 763 38.19 18.90 -18.82
N SER A 764 39.21 18.08 -18.53
CA SER A 764 39.08 16.70 -18.09
C SER A 764 39.26 16.66 -16.59
N ILE A 765 38.29 16.13 -15.85
CA ILE A 765 38.40 15.94 -14.41
C ILE A 765 38.34 14.45 -14.11
N LYS A 766 39.43 13.89 -13.57
CA LYS A 766 39.47 12.54 -13.02
C LYS A 766 38.97 12.56 -11.59
N ILE A 767 37.95 11.78 -11.28
CA ILE A 767 37.32 11.69 -9.95
C ILE A 767 37.46 10.27 -9.43
N SER A 768 38.02 10.11 -8.24
CA SER A 768 38.13 8.83 -7.53
C SER A 768 37.31 8.88 -6.25
N VAL A 769 36.31 8.00 -6.15
CA VAL A 769 35.46 7.83 -4.96
C VAL A 769 35.71 6.44 -4.37
N LEU A 770 36.27 6.37 -3.17
CA LEU A 770 36.46 5.13 -2.43
C LEU A 770 35.56 5.10 -1.19
N THR A 771 34.85 4.00 -0.98
CA THR A 771 34.07 3.79 0.25
C THR A 771 34.81 2.92 1.26
N LYS A 772 34.83 3.36 2.52
CA LYS A 772 35.35 2.61 3.66
C LYS A 772 34.20 2.08 4.52
N ASN A 773 34.41 0.93 5.14
CA ASN A 773 33.49 0.29 6.10
C ASN A 773 32.06 0.04 5.59
N THR A 774 31.86 -0.10 4.28
CA THR A 774 30.58 -0.49 3.67
C THR A 774 30.47 -2.01 3.64
N GLY A 775 29.53 -2.56 4.43
CA GLY A 775 29.24 -3.99 4.48
C GLY A 775 28.57 -4.49 3.19
N TYR A 776 28.86 -5.73 2.77
CA TYR A 776 28.30 -6.33 1.55
C TYR A 776 26.76 -6.48 1.57
N GLU A 777 26.14 -6.49 2.75
CA GLU A 777 24.69 -6.73 2.91
C GLU A 777 23.82 -5.48 2.75
N ARG A 778 24.37 -4.26 2.93
CA ARG A 778 23.61 -3.00 2.81
C ARG A 778 24.04 -2.24 1.54
N SER A 779 23.18 -2.26 0.54
CA SER A 779 23.37 -1.51 -0.71
C SER A 779 23.00 -0.04 -0.54
N SER A 780 23.91 0.77 0.00
CA SER A 780 23.78 2.23 0.04
C SER A 780 24.00 2.84 -1.34
N LEU A 781 23.45 4.04 -1.55
CA LEU A 781 23.70 4.84 -2.75
C LEU A 781 24.64 6.00 -2.42
N ILE A 782 25.50 6.34 -3.38
CA ILE A 782 26.38 7.50 -3.32
C ILE A 782 25.91 8.48 -4.39
N TYR A 783 25.60 9.71 -3.99
CA TYR A 783 25.39 10.81 -4.90
C TYR A 783 26.70 11.57 -5.10
N LEU A 784 27.09 11.73 -6.36
CA LEU A 784 28.19 12.57 -6.81
C LEU A 784 27.59 13.80 -7.50
N LEU A 785 27.55 14.91 -6.77
CA LEU A 785 27.07 16.19 -7.26
C LEU A 785 28.26 17.03 -7.75
N ILE A 786 28.20 17.45 -9.01
CA ILE A 786 29.22 18.28 -9.65
C ILE A 786 28.57 19.58 -10.09
N LYS A 787 29.09 20.71 -9.62
CA LYS A 787 28.55 22.04 -9.90
C LYS A 787 29.64 23.05 -10.15
N ASN A 788 29.32 24.08 -10.91
CA ASN A 788 30.18 25.24 -11.05
C ASN A 788 29.77 26.29 -10.00
N MET A 789 30.66 26.57 -9.06
CA MET A 789 30.41 27.53 -7.99
C MET A 789 30.34 28.97 -8.49
N THR A 790 31.07 29.31 -9.55
CA THR A 790 31.14 30.66 -10.10
C THR A 790 29.84 31.04 -10.82
N SER A 791 29.31 30.13 -11.62
CA SER A 791 28.04 30.33 -12.34
C SER A 791 26.80 29.81 -11.60
N ASN A 792 26.99 29.18 -10.44
CA ASN A 792 25.96 28.55 -9.62
C ASN A 792 25.04 27.62 -10.45
N ASN A 793 25.63 26.78 -11.30
CA ASN A 793 24.90 25.87 -12.15
C ASN A 793 25.27 24.40 -11.88
N LEU A 794 24.30 23.52 -12.11
CA LEU A 794 24.51 22.08 -12.09
C LEU A 794 25.29 21.66 -13.34
N ILE A 795 26.43 20.99 -13.16
CA ILE A 795 27.15 20.33 -14.25
C ILE A 795 26.56 18.94 -14.42
N GLU A 796 26.58 18.13 -13.35
CA GLU A 796 26.08 16.75 -13.38
C GLU A 796 25.74 16.24 -11.98
N LEU A 797 24.76 15.34 -11.90
CA LEU A 797 24.49 14.53 -10.72
C LEU A 797 24.52 13.05 -11.14
N ARG A 798 25.35 12.25 -10.49
CA ARG A 798 25.38 10.80 -10.68
C ARG A 798 25.10 10.05 -9.38
N THR A 799 24.51 8.88 -9.54
CA THR A 799 24.20 7.96 -8.44
C THR A 799 24.91 6.64 -8.66
N PHE A 800 25.60 6.16 -7.63
CA PHE A 800 26.32 4.89 -7.66
C PHE A 800 25.84 3.98 -6.52
N SER A 801 25.87 2.67 -6.71
CA SER A 801 25.54 1.71 -5.64
C SER A 801 26.80 1.06 -5.09
N THR A 802 26.94 1.08 -3.76
CA THR A 802 28.05 0.42 -3.04
C THR A 802 28.04 -1.10 -3.18
N LYS A 803 26.91 -1.69 -3.60
CA LYS A 803 26.77 -3.13 -3.83
C LYS A 803 27.68 -3.64 -4.94
N TYR A 804 27.83 -2.85 -6.01
CA TYR A 804 28.53 -3.28 -7.22
C TYR A 804 29.96 -2.72 -7.28
N CYS A 805 30.24 -1.62 -6.58
CA CYS A 805 31.53 -0.96 -6.69
C CYS A 805 31.92 -0.24 -5.39
N LYS A 806 33.12 -0.52 -4.88
CA LYS A 806 33.70 0.17 -3.71
C LYS A 806 34.64 1.32 -4.07
N LYS A 807 35.24 1.28 -5.27
CA LYS A 807 36.09 2.32 -5.84
C LYS A 807 35.53 2.71 -7.20
N ILE A 808 35.15 3.96 -7.37
CA ILE A 808 34.62 4.49 -8.61
C ILE A 808 35.66 5.45 -9.16
N GLU A 809 36.10 5.20 -10.39
CA GLU A 809 36.87 6.15 -11.18
C GLU A 809 35.95 6.71 -12.26
N TYR A 810 35.90 8.04 -12.37
CA TYR A 810 35.02 8.73 -13.28
C TYR A 810 35.74 9.90 -13.92
N ASP A 811 35.82 9.88 -15.25
CA ASP A 811 36.39 10.95 -16.04
C ASP A 811 35.28 11.84 -16.59
N LEU A 812 35.18 13.06 -16.08
CA LEU A 812 34.25 14.07 -16.54
C LEU A 812 34.93 14.96 -17.58
N GLN A 813 34.28 15.17 -18.72
CA GLN A 813 34.64 16.25 -19.65
C GLN A 813 33.60 17.35 -19.60
N THR A 814 34.01 18.58 -19.31
CA THR A 814 33.09 19.72 -19.20
C THR A 814 33.68 20.98 -19.81
N LYS A 815 32.79 21.91 -20.17
CA LYS A 815 33.15 23.25 -20.64
C LYS A 815 33.01 24.22 -19.46
N ALA A 816 34.11 24.91 -19.14
CA ALA A 816 34.18 25.91 -18.10
C ALA A 816 34.72 27.23 -18.66
N LYS A 817 34.64 28.31 -17.89
CA LYS A 817 35.37 29.55 -18.17
C LYS A 817 36.65 29.60 -17.36
N ARG A 818 37.59 30.43 -17.79
CA ARG A 818 38.80 30.74 -17.02
C ARG A 818 38.43 31.19 -15.60
N ASN A 819 39.09 30.60 -14.60
CA ASN A 819 38.86 30.82 -13.16
C ASN A 819 37.50 30.35 -12.64
N ASP A 820 36.75 29.55 -13.39
CA ASP A 820 35.61 28.86 -12.81
C ASP A 820 36.08 27.90 -11.70
N ILE A 821 35.25 27.73 -10.68
CA ILE A 821 35.52 26.79 -9.59
C ILE A 821 34.52 25.65 -9.71
N ILE A 822 34.99 24.46 -10.06
CA ILE A 822 34.18 23.26 -10.12
C ILE A 822 34.23 22.57 -8.77
N GLN A 823 33.09 22.46 -8.10
CA GLN A 823 32.96 21.75 -6.83
C GLN A 823 32.35 20.36 -7.05
N ILE A 824 32.99 19.36 -6.47
CA ILE A 824 32.58 17.95 -6.52
C ILE A 824 32.26 17.53 -5.09
N THR A 825 31.03 17.08 -4.86
CA THR A 825 30.57 16.60 -3.56
C THR A 825 30.09 15.16 -3.67
N ALA A 826 30.67 14.27 -2.87
CA ALA A 826 30.25 12.89 -2.73
C ALA A 826 29.58 12.69 -1.37
N SER A 827 28.40 12.06 -1.37
CA SER A 827 27.63 11.82 -0.15
C SER A 827 26.83 10.53 -0.23
N PHE A 828 26.65 9.85 0.90
CA PHE A 828 25.71 8.73 0.98
C PHE A 828 24.26 9.24 0.97
N ASN A 829 23.33 8.39 0.54
CA ASN A 829 21.90 8.67 0.64
C ASN A 829 21.32 8.35 2.03
N ASP A 830 22.03 7.56 2.84
CA ASP A 830 21.53 6.98 4.09
C ASP A 830 22.41 7.26 5.31
N HIS A 831 23.53 7.96 5.13
CA HIS A 831 24.46 8.35 6.19
C HIS A 831 24.75 9.86 6.15
N VAL A 832 24.49 10.56 7.26
CA VAL A 832 24.92 11.96 7.45
C VAL A 832 26.28 12.02 8.14
N GLY A 833 27.05 13.08 7.89
CA GLY A 833 28.38 13.31 8.50
C GLY A 833 29.57 12.73 7.72
N SER A 834 29.32 11.98 6.64
CA SER A 834 30.34 11.38 5.75
C SER A 834 30.42 12.06 4.38
N THR A 835 29.79 13.22 4.21
CA THR A 835 29.85 14.03 2.99
C THR A 835 31.27 14.56 2.79
N LYS A 836 31.85 14.37 1.61
CA LYS A 836 33.17 14.92 1.23
C LYS A 836 33.02 15.85 0.03
N THR A 837 33.81 16.91 0.03
CA THR A 837 33.80 17.91 -1.03
C THR A 837 35.24 18.27 -1.40
N THR A 838 35.50 18.40 -2.69
CA THR A 838 36.74 18.93 -3.27
C THR A 838 36.38 19.95 -4.34
N SER A 839 37.30 20.86 -4.65
CA SER A 839 37.12 21.90 -5.66
C SER A 839 38.34 21.97 -6.57
N ILE A 840 38.10 22.23 -7.86
CA ILE A 840 39.12 22.44 -8.88
C ILE A 840 38.94 23.85 -9.44
N VAL A 841 40.04 24.58 -9.63
CA VAL A 841 40.04 25.90 -10.26
C VAL A 841 40.48 25.75 -11.71
N CYS A 842 39.68 26.28 -12.64
CA CYS A 842 39.95 26.11 -14.06
C CYS A 842 41.04 27.07 -14.55
N THR A 843 42.20 26.55 -14.95
CA THR A 843 43.36 27.31 -15.42
C THR A 843 43.77 26.91 -16.85
N GLU A 844 44.53 27.79 -17.52
CA GLU A 844 45.00 27.59 -18.91
C GLU A 844 46.28 26.73 -19.02
N THR A 845 46.87 26.33 -17.89
CA THR A 845 48.16 25.63 -17.85
C THR A 845 47.98 24.12 -17.79
N GLU A 846 48.73 23.37 -18.61
CA GLU A 846 48.92 21.91 -18.53
C GLU A 846 49.75 21.52 -17.28
N GLU A 847 49.45 22.08 -16.10
CA GLU A 847 50.06 21.57 -14.89
C GLU A 847 49.35 20.26 -14.53
N ASP A 848 50.03 19.15 -14.85
CA ASP A 848 49.76 17.83 -14.33
C ASP A 848 49.73 17.91 -12.80
N SER A 849 48.53 18.13 -12.25
CA SER A 849 48.21 17.78 -10.87
C SER A 849 48.09 16.26 -10.77
N GLY A 850 49.17 15.57 -11.14
CA GLY A 850 49.33 14.14 -10.87
C GLY A 850 49.21 13.91 -9.38
N PHE A 851 48.61 12.78 -8.99
CA PHE A 851 48.62 12.30 -7.61
C PHE A 851 50.04 12.45 -7.06
N SER A 852 50.21 13.10 -5.91
CA SER A 852 51.54 13.18 -5.31
C SER A 852 52.02 11.76 -5.01
N ASP A 853 53.31 11.47 -5.19
CA ASP A 853 53.89 10.16 -4.85
C ASP A 853 53.60 9.76 -3.39
N ASP A 854 53.34 10.74 -2.51
CA ASP A 854 52.90 10.53 -1.13
C ASP A 854 51.46 9.98 -1.01
N ASP A 855 50.54 10.35 -1.91
CA ASP A 855 49.16 9.84 -1.94
C ASP A 855 49.09 8.40 -2.48
N GLU A 856 49.93 8.06 -3.47
CA GLU A 856 50.11 6.69 -3.95
C GLU A 856 50.75 5.81 -2.87
N LEU A 857 51.69 6.36 -2.10
CA LEU A 857 52.31 5.70 -0.96
C LEU A 857 51.29 5.43 0.15
N GLU A 858 50.35 6.35 0.43
CA GLU A 858 49.28 6.14 1.42
C GLU A 858 48.31 5.04 0.99
N ILE A 859 47.98 4.96 -0.31
CA ILE A 859 47.17 3.88 -0.89
C ILE A 859 47.93 2.54 -0.85
N MET A 860 49.23 2.52 -1.16
CA MET A 860 50.07 1.30 -1.07
C MET A 860 50.31 0.86 0.38
N LEU A 861 50.47 1.79 1.32
CA LEU A 861 50.65 1.51 2.75
C LEU A 861 49.36 0.95 3.35
N MET A 862 48.18 1.48 2.98
CA MET A 862 46.88 0.91 3.38
C MET A 862 46.63 -0.48 2.77
N GLN A 863 47.09 -0.75 1.54
CA GLN A 863 47.04 -2.10 0.96
C GLN A 863 48.01 -3.08 1.66
N ARG A 864 49.13 -2.58 2.23
CA ARG A 864 50.09 -3.37 3.02
C ARG A 864 49.58 -3.71 4.42
N GLU A 865 48.88 -2.80 5.08
CA GLU A 865 48.24 -3.07 6.38
C GLU A 865 47.13 -4.12 6.26
N LYS A 866 46.39 -4.14 5.14
CA LYS A 866 45.38 -5.15 4.84
C LYS A 866 45.97 -6.58 4.75
N ARG A 867 47.15 -6.74 4.13
CA ARG A 867 47.84 -8.06 4.06
C ARG A 867 48.35 -8.52 5.42
N ARG A 868 48.67 -7.60 6.35
CA ARG A 868 49.07 -7.95 7.72
C ARG A 868 47.88 -8.39 8.57
N HIS A 869 46.74 -7.72 8.48
CA HIS A 869 45.53 -8.12 9.21
C HIS A 869 44.86 -9.39 8.66
N GLU A 870 44.93 -9.65 7.35
CA GLU A 870 44.47 -10.93 6.79
C GLU A 870 45.44 -12.10 7.10
N GLY A 871 46.73 -11.81 7.34
CA GLY A 871 47.73 -12.80 7.78
C GLY A 871 47.62 -13.21 9.25
N ASP A 872 47.26 -12.28 10.14
CA ASP A 872 47.17 -12.55 11.59
C ASP A 872 45.89 -13.29 12.02
N ILE A 873 44.86 -13.35 11.17
CA ILE A 873 43.63 -14.11 11.42
C ILE A 873 43.79 -15.61 11.05
N CYS A 874 44.84 -15.98 10.30
CA CYS A 874 45.11 -17.37 9.91
C CYS A 874 46.09 -18.11 10.86
N GLY A 875 46.47 -17.47 11.98
CA GLY A 875 47.57 -17.88 12.83
C GLY A 875 47.24 -18.58 14.15
N THR A 876 45.99 -18.92 14.50
CA THR A 876 45.71 -19.68 15.75
C THR A 876 44.41 -20.50 15.70
N SER A 877 44.42 -21.68 15.07
CA SER A 877 43.71 -22.88 15.59
C SER A 877 43.96 -24.12 14.73
N LYS A 878 45.15 -24.74 14.87
CA LYS A 878 45.33 -26.15 14.53
C LYS A 878 45.39 -26.96 15.82
N LYS A 879 44.25 -27.50 16.25
CA LYS A 879 44.17 -28.80 16.94
C LYS A 879 42.72 -29.32 17.04
N SER A 880 42.53 -30.44 16.33
CA SER A 880 41.67 -31.59 16.65
C SER A 880 40.33 -31.77 15.92
N LYS A 881 40.29 -32.89 15.16
CA LYS A 881 39.18 -33.82 14.81
C LYS A 881 38.26 -33.37 13.65
N ARG A 882 38.43 -33.90 12.44
CA ARG A 882 38.14 -35.25 11.86
C ARG A 882 36.64 -35.53 11.65
N ASP A 883 36.34 -35.84 10.38
CA ASP A 883 35.23 -36.62 9.79
C ASP A 883 33.85 -35.92 9.83
N THR A 884 33.07 -35.70 8.75
CA THR A 884 32.86 -36.39 7.47
C THR A 884 32.21 -35.43 6.43
N SER A 885 32.59 -35.57 5.14
CA SER A 885 31.83 -35.40 3.86
C SER A 885 30.39 -34.83 3.91
N GLN A 886 29.90 -33.99 2.98
CA GLN A 886 30.10 -34.00 1.53
C GLN A 886 29.57 -32.70 0.88
N THR A 887 30.33 -32.24 -0.11
CA THR A 887 30.21 -31.11 -1.06
C THR A 887 29.04 -31.23 -2.05
N ILE A 888 28.23 -30.18 -2.20
CA ILE A 888 27.65 -29.67 -3.48
C ILE A 888 27.35 -28.18 -3.30
N GLU A 889 28.13 -27.29 -3.93
CA GLU A 889 27.75 -25.93 -4.40
C GLU A 889 29.03 -25.13 -4.72
N GLU A 890 29.63 -25.41 -5.88
CA GLU A 890 30.61 -24.54 -6.53
C GLU A 890 30.68 -24.98 -7.99
N ASP A 891 29.72 -24.52 -8.79
CA ASP A 891 29.76 -24.52 -10.27
C ASP A 891 28.48 -23.82 -10.77
N LEU A 892 28.44 -22.48 -10.74
CA LEU A 892 27.41 -21.68 -11.44
C LEU A 892 27.80 -20.19 -11.67
N PHE A 893 29.08 -19.82 -11.56
CA PHE A 893 29.54 -18.44 -11.78
C PHE A 893 30.72 -18.35 -12.77
N THR A 894 30.54 -18.87 -13.98
CA THR A 894 31.40 -18.56 -15.13
C THR A 894 30.57 -18.65 -16.40
N ASP A 895 29.99 -17.54 -16.84
CA ASP A 895 29.71 -17.18 -18.25
C ASP A 895 28.72 -16.02 -18.35
N VAL A 896 29.13 -14.81 -17.92
CA VAL A 896 28.59 -13.53 -18.44
C VAL A 896 29.70 -12.46 -18.36
N SER A 897 30.81 -12.69 -19.05
CA SER A 897 31.85 -11.68 -19.27
C SER A 897 32.17 -11.63 -20.75
N ASN A 898 31.25 -11.05 -21.52
CA ASN A 898 31.47 -10.41 -22.83
C ASN A 898 30.11 -10.10 -23.44
N ASN A 899 29.57 -8.92 -23.12
CA ASN A 899 28.74 -8.16 -24.05
C ASN A 899 28.64 -6.72 -23.53
N ASN A 900 29.25 -5.80 -24.29
CA ASN A 900 29.09 -4.37 -24.16
C ASN A 900 27.60 -4.02 -24.34
N ILE A 901 26.91 -3.77 -23.22
CA ILE A 901 25.59 -3.14 -23.22
C ILE A 901 25.78 -1.80 -22.52
N SER A 902 25.67 -0.74 -23.31
CA SER A 902 25.61 0.64 -22.85
C SER A 902 24.39 0.83 -21.95
N PHE A 903 24.61 0.96 -20.65
CA PHE A 903 23.55 1.34 -19.70
C PHE A 903 23.45 2.85 -19.63
N THR A 904 22.46 3.42 -20.30
CA THR A 904 21.96 4.77 -20.05
C THR A 904 21.23 4.79 -18.71
N SER A 905 21.81 5.50 -17.74
CA SER A 905 21.21 6.12 -16.54
C SER A 905 19.97 5.49 -15.89
N VAL A 906 20.17 4.90 -14.70
CA VAL A 906 19.17 4.32 -13.77
C VAL A 906 18.40 5.37 -12.99
#